data_AF-A0AAD5UY90-F1
#
_entry.id   AF-A0AAD5UY90-F1
#
_cell.length_a   1.000
_cell.length_b   1.000
_cell.length_c   1.000
_cell.angle_alpha   90.00
_cell.angle_beta   90.00
_cell.angle_gamma   90.00
#
_symmetry.space_group_name_H-M   'P 1'
#
loop_
_entity.id
_entity.type
_entity.pdbx_description
1 polymer ?
#
loop_
_entity_poly.entity_id
_entity_poly.type
_entity_poly.pdbx_seq_one_letter_code
_entity_poly.pdbx_strand_id
1 'polypeptide(L)'
;MLLGEDAKAAREAQMAHNRQFSLGKGDIVGPNSDTDIVSCGLLLNALISRRASEFGSGDGLRVTAVLVAFIRWSSWSPHVFYSQILLASITGLAQAVSSDANTHNVMLWRAFVIGRLPRLLSEAEKAVALEGKSEADWRAAMYHALNSVIMRADLLQKCDASLVEPENGGEIPKHSESFFGQLLHELSAAGLIDQPSQTNIASNYPTDFQSKILSEARESGMDIEMFFMKTYLDSRIPSEGNPEDATGIVEKAWKYPCCHAAFAEIIRKRYTNAATSLDIEALSYVCKLLSIHEPALEILVLHTKLTDLLALGLALLEDYDCETVGDPQTAVSHLGDVVLFLQFALVRYNLSTSSFNVNGRKLTLDLLNSAAVSYRPDEMSPEDAKAFTAWFKALFDSNSEGIEDTILRSTKPKRQIHAPIHLDVLQTLLQSESCPPLVLRLSAASILRTIPQPKPPGPQPEPIDFKPIRQIATKALKLPDEEQPKGIPFTTKPDWTIQPRRAIQEAFAAARAGKAPSIDVDSCLLFAIPTKFLNTMWSELVNASASSLGDIETPRRVATFILSTPRSPRSPPLLPIFLHVVLPPIIASFDHIPQPPDIVVTLMCAVISSALTAALHTEWALLSVCQETRYVLGHSVVGMARRLGADLRNQGSTMGRVVFQRLSSSHSFVTNFPTFMTEM
;
A
#
# COMPACT_ATOMS: atom_id res chain seq x y z
N MET A 1 -1.78 37.35 -3.68
CA MET A 1 -0.82 38.14 -4.48
C MET A 1 -0.82 39.61 -4.07
N LEU A 2 -1.12 39.93 -2.80
CA LEU A 2 -1.18 41.32 -2.34
C LEU A 2 -0.66 41.60 -0.91
N LEU A 3 -0.50 40.69 0.05
CA LEU A 3 -0.74 39.25 0.26
C LEU A 3 0.13 38.21 -0.49
N GLY A 4 1.44 38.29 -0.30
CA GLY A 4 2.39 37.15 -0.36
C GLY A 4 2.60 36.49 1.02
N GLU A 5 1.60 36.60 1.88
CA GLU A 5 1.80 36.89 3.31
C GLU A 5 1.26 35.80 4.25
N ASP A 6 1.77 35.67 5.48
CA ASP A 6 2.46 36.71 6.28
C ASP A 6 3.87 36.36 6.86
N ALA A 7 4.87 35.76 6.18
CA ALA A 7 5.02 35.31 4.80
C ALA A 7 6.04 34.14 4.79
N LYS A 8 5.67 32.85 4.78
CA LYS A 8 4.34 32.22 4.77
C LYS A 8 3.87 32.03 6.22
N ALA A 9 3.14 33.04 6.72
CA ALA A 9 2.82 33.39 8.12
C ALA A 9 3.27 32.42 9.21
N ALA A 10 4.18 32.88 10.07
CA ALA A 10 4.84 32.01 11.05
C ALA A 10 5.37 30.76 10.32
N ARG A 11 6.30 30.99 9.39
CA ARG A 11 6.99 29.95 8.60
C ARG A 11 7.69 29.01 9.58
N GLU A 12 7.29 27.74 9.67
CA GLU A 12 7.73 26.78 10.71
C GLU A 12 7.32 27.19 12.16
N ALA A 13 6.37 28.12 12.28
CA ALA A 13 6.06 29.01 13.41
C ALA A 13 7.16 29.14 14.47
N GLN A 14 8.09 30.08 14.29
CA GLN A 14 9.17 29.76 13.35
C GLN A 14 10.27 29.12 14.17
N MET A 15 10.43 27.80 14.08
CA MET A 15 11.34 27.13 14.99
C MET A 15 11.00 27.53 16.44
N ALA A 16 9.72 27.85 16.71
CA ALA A 16 9.19 28.46 17.92
C ALA A 16 8.22 27.45 18.57
N HIS A 17 8.71 26.48 19.34
CA HIS A 17 10.07 26.44 19.88
C HIS A 17 10.77 25.10 19.65
N ASN A 18 11.57 25.09 18.58
CA ASN A 18 12.47 24.05 18.10
C ASN A 18 13.15 23.36 19.29
N ARG A 19 12.88 22.06 19.50
CA ARG A 19 13.43 21.22 20.61
C ARG A 19 12.87 21.49 22.01
N GLN A 20 12.25 22.63 22.28
CA GLN A 20 12.66 23.38 23.49
C GLN A 20 12.12 22.89 24.85
N PHE A 21 11.35 21.80 24.90
CA PHE A 21 11.18 21.04 26.14
C PHE A 21 11.09 19.54 25.85
N SER A 22 12.18 18.93 25.37
CA SER A 22 12.68 17.60 25.78
C SER A 22 11.62 16.61 26.32
N LEU A 23 10.57 16.32 25.54
CA LEU A 23 9.25 15.85 26.05
C LEU A 23 9.38 14.58 26.92
N GLY A 24 9.24 14.64 28.25
CA GLY A 24 9.07 15.84 29.09
C GLY A 24 7.63 16.12 29.50
N LYS A 25 6.87 15.08 29.89
CA LYS A 25 5.51 15.12 30.47
C LYS A 25 4.46 15.88 29.63
N GLY A 26 3.87 15.20 28.64
CA GLY A 26 2.72 15.71 27.89
C GLY A 26 1.51 14.77 27.95
N ASP A 27 0.43 15.18 28.62
CA ASP A 27 -0.80 14.41 28.91
C ASP A 27 -1.71 14.09 27.68
N ILE A 28 -1.15 13.98 26.46
CA ILE A 28 -1.94 13.67 25.25
C ILE A 28 -2.13 12.14 25.08
N VAL A 29 -1.14 11.38 25.53
CA VAL A 29 -1.25 9.94 25.79
C VAL A 29 -0.69 9.77 27.19
N GLY A 30 -1.54 9.39 28.15
CA GLY A 30 -1.07 9.19 29.53
C GLY A 30 0.10 8.19 29.53
N PRO A 31 1.18 8.43 30.29
CA PRO A 31 2.42 7.63 30.25
C PRO A 31 2.27 6.16 30.71
N ASN A 32 1.03 5.73 30.98
CA ASN A 32 0.65 4.40 31.46
C ASN A 32 -0.17 3.62 30.40
N SER A 33 -0.17 4.06 29.14
CA SER A 33 -0.69 3.26 28.01
C SER A 33 0.31 2.16 27.67
N ASP A 34 0.38 1.11 28.49
CA ASP A 34 1.41 0.04 28.43
C ASP A 34 1.63 -0.54 27.03
N THR A 35 0.58 -0.58 26.19
CA THR A 35 0.72 -0.82 24.74
C THR A 35 -0.15 0.09 23.86
N ASP A 36 0.36 0.45 22.68
CA ASP A 36 -0.41 1.01 21.57
C ASP A 36 -0.30 0.14 20.31
N ILE A 37 -0.82 -1.08 20.46
CA ILE A 37 -1.02 -2.02 19.35
C ILE A 37 -2.04 -1.47 18.33
N VAL A 38 -2.91 -0.54 18.73
CA VAL A 38 -3.97 0.03 17.87
C VAL A 38 -3.37 0.92 16.78
N SER A 39 -2.68 1.99 17.15
CA SER A 39 -2.14 2.95 16.17
C SER A 39 -1.03 2.32 15.32
N CYS A 40 -0.13 1.57 15.95
CA CYS A 40 0.93 0.83 15.25
C CYS A 40 0.34 -0.27 14.34
N GLY A 41 -0.68 -1.01 14.79
CA GLY A 41 -1.33 -2.05 14.01
C GLY A 41 -1.99 -1.51 12.74
N LEU A 42 -2.72 -0.39 12.83
CA LEU A 42 -3.32 0.28 11.66
C LEU A 42 -2.24 0.74 10.68
N LEU A 43 -1.18 1.38 11.19
CA LEU A 43 -0.06 1.85 10.39
C LEU A 43 0.62 0.70 9.63
N LEU A 44 1.05 -0.35 10.33
CA LEU A 44 1.78 -1.48 9.74
C LEU A 44 0.93 -2.23 8.72
N ASN A 45 -0.36 -2.49 9.01
CA ASN A 45 -1.31 -3.01 8.02
C ASN A 45 -1.38 -2.11 6.78
N ALA A 46 -1.51 -0.80 6.95
CA ALA A 46 -1.62 0.15 5.85
C ALA A 46 -0.36 0.25 4.99
N LEU A 47 0.83 0.00 5.55
CA LEU A 47 2.10 -0.08 4.82
C LEU A 47 2.18 -1.36 3.96
N ILE A 48 1.71 -2.50 4.50
CA ILE A 48 1.70 -3.81 3.81
C ILE A 48 0.60 -3.87 2.75
N SER A 49 -0.65 -3.57 3.10
CA SER A 49 -1.79 -3.64 2.18
C SER A 49 -1.62 -2.67 1.00
N ARG A 50 -1.01 -1.51 1.22
CA ARG A 50 -0.81 -0.47 0.20
C ARG A 50 0.62 -0.39 -0.32
N ARG A 51 1.45 -1.41 -0.11
CA ARG A 51 2.90 -1.49 -0.43
C ARG A 51 3.35 -0.89 -1.77
N ALA A 52 2.56 -1.05 -2.83
CA ALA A 52 2.82 -0.51 -4.17
C ALA A 52 2.46 0.99 -4.37
N SER A 53 1.76 1.60 -3.43
CA SER A 53 1.26 2.97 -3.51
C SER A 53 2.30 3.99 -3.04
N GLU A 54 2.01 5.28 -3.27
CA GLU A 54 2.80 6.43 -2.81
C GLU A 54 3.11 6.42 -1.29
N PHE A 55 2.28 5.77 -0.46
CA PHE A 55 2.48 5.69 1.00
C PHE A 55 2.54 4.23 1.50
N GLY A 56 2.97 3.31 0.62
CA GLY A 56 3.23 1.91 0.93
C GLY A 56 4.72 1.62 1.15
N SER A 57 5.04 0.48 1.77
CA SER A 57 6.40 0.07 2.11
C SER A 57 7.44 0.14 0.97
N GLY A 58 7.02 0.09 -0.30
CA GLY A 58 7.89 0.26 -1.46
C GLY A 58 8.45 1.69 -1.64
N ASP A 59 7.71 2.74 -1.27
CA ASP A 59 8.21 4.13 -1.25
C ASP A 59 8.91 4.42 0.09
N GLY A 60 10.17 4.01 0.20
CA GLY A 60 10.97 4.18 1.42
C GLY A 60 11.03 5.63 1.91
N LEU A 61 11.09 6.61 1.00
CA LEU A 61 11.19 8.03 1.35
C LEU A 61 9.90 8.54 2.02
N ARG A 62 8.73 8.24 1.43
CA ARG A 62 7.44 8.66 1.99
C ARG A 62 7.03 7.84 3.21
N VAL A 63 7.41 6.57 3.30
CA VAL A 63 7.17 5.78 4.51
C VAL A 63 8.07 6.22 5.66
N THR A 64 9.32 6.59 5.38
CA THR A 64 10.19 7.26 6.35
C THR A 64 9.55 8.54 6.88
N ALA A 65 8.98 9.38 6.01
CA ALA A 65 8.22 10.55 6.43
C ALA A 65 6.99 10.18 7.32
N VAL A 66 6.23 9.14 6.97
CA VAL A 66 5.10 8.68 7.80
C VAL A 66 5.56 8.16 9.16
N LEU A 67 6.69 7.45 9.25
CA LEU A 67 7.26 7.00 10.52
C LEU A 67 7.77 8.17 11.37
N VAL A 68 8.46 9.15 10.77
CA VAL A 68 8.87 10.40 11.43
C VAL A 68 7.66 11.18 11.94
N ALA A 69 6.60 11.29 11.15
CA ALA A 69 5.33 11.92 11.55
C ALA A 69 4.69 11.19 12.74
N PHE A 70 4.73 9.85 12.74
CA PHE A 70 4.18 9.01 13.79
C PHE A 70 4.96 9.15 15.11
N ILE A 71 6.30 9.16 15.07
CA ILE A 71 7.17 9.42 16.24
C ILE A 71 6.85 10.79 16.86
N ARG A 72 6.69 11.82 16.02
CA ARG A 72 6.34 13.18 16.47
C ARG A 72 4.95 13.23 17.11
N TRP A 73 3.94 12.67 16.44
CA TRP A 73 2.56 12.65 16.90
C TRP A 73 2.38 11.88 18.22
N SER A 74 3.03 10.74 18.37
CA SER A 74 2.97 9.97 19.61
C SER A 74 3.77 10.60 20.74
N SER A 75 4.76 11.45 20.41
CA SER A 75 5.70 12.05 21.37
C SER A 75 6.42 11.02 22.25
N TRP A 76 6.57 9.79 21.73
CA TRP A 76 7.23 8.70 22.44
C TRP A 76 8.74 8.88 22.48
N SER A 77 9.36 8.39 23.56
CA SER A 77 10.80 8.16 23.56
C SER A 77 11.15 7.04 22.56
N PRO A 78 12.37 7.01 22.00
CA PRO A 78 12.80 5.95 21.08
C PRO A 78 12.57 4.52 21.60
N HIS A 79 12.76 4.30 22.90
CA HIS A 79 12.48 3.02 23.53
C HIS A 79 11.00 2.63 23.39
N VAL A 80 10.09 3.53 23.77
CA VAL A 80 8.65 3.26 23.64
C VAL A 80 8.28 3.07 22.18
N PHE A 81 8.80 3.89 21.26
CA PHE A 81 8.53 3.75 19.82
C PHE A 81 8.96 2.39 19.25
N TYR A 82 10.20 1.96 19.49
CA TYR A 82 10.66 0.66 19.02
C TYR A 82 9.90 -0.49 19.69
N SER A 83 9.64 -0.41 21.00
CA SER A 83 8.82 -1.41 21.71
C SER A 83 7.43 -1.53 21.10
N GLN A 84 6.71 -0.43 20.87
CA GLN A 84 5.35 -0.46 20.35
C GLN A 84 5.28 -0.91 18.88
N ILE A 85 6.21 -0.49 18.01
CA ILE A 85 6.22 -0.97 16.62
C ILE A 85 6.59 -2.45 16.55
N LEU A 86 7.63 -2.93 17.24
CA LEU A 86 8.03 -4.34 17.18
C LEU A 86 6.95 -5.25 17.78
N LEU A 87 6.38 -4.87 18.93
CA LEU A 87 5.29 -5.63 19.53
C LEU A 87 4.06 -5.66 18.62
N ALA A 88 3.67 -4.54 18.00
CA ALA A 88 2.54 -4.51 17.07
C ALA A 88 2.81 -5.32 15.79
N SER A 89 4.04 -5.31 15.27
CA SER A 89 4.40 -6.04 14.06
C SER A 89 4.40 -7.55 14.25
N ILE A 90 4.94 -8.02 15.38
CA ILE A 90 4.92 -9.43 15.78
C ILE A 90 3.50 -9.87 16.14
N THR A 91 2.73 -9.00 16.80
CA THR A 91 1.30 -9.21 17.09
C THR A 91 0.48 -9.37 15.80
N GLY A 92 0.76 -8.57 14.77
CA GLY A 92 0.15 -8.67 13.43
C GLY A 92 0.52 -9.97 12.70
N LEU A 93 1.80 -10.36 12.70
CA LEU A 93 2.25 -11.64 12.13
C LEU A 93 1.60 -12.83 12.85
N ALA A 94 1.62 -12.87 14.19
CA ALA A 94 0.99 -13.94 14.96
C ALA A 94 -0.52 -14.06 14.71
N GLN A 95 -1.19 -12.95 14.37
CA GLN A 95 -2.60 -12.96 13.94
C GLN A 95 -2.81 -13.46 12.53
N ALA A 96 -1.91 -13.12 11.60
CA ALA A 96 -1.92 -13.70 10.27
C ALA A 96 -1.77 -15.22 10.34
N VAL A 97 -0.85 -15.73 11.19
CA VAL A 97 -0.68 -17.19 11.43
C VAL A 97 -1.92 -17.81 12.06
N SER A 98 -2.57 -17.12 13.01
CA SER A 98 -3.80 -17.60 13.66
C SER A 98 -5.06 -17.48 12.79
N SER A 99 -4.93 -17.00 11.56
CA SER A 99 -6.01 -16.89 10.58
C SER A 99 -5.75 -17.90 9.47
N ASP A 100 -6.24 -19.12 9.68
CA ASP A 100 -6.04 -20.34 8.85
C ASP A 100 -6.37 -20.18 7.34
N ALA A 101 -6.83 -19.01 6.91
CA ALA A 101 -7.35 -18.74 5.58
C ALA A 101 -6.29 -18.32 4.54
N ASN A 102 -5.06 -17.91 4.92
CA ASN A 102 -4.13 -17.35 3.92
C ASN A 102 -2.61 -17.40 4.26
N THR A 103 -1.92 -18.46 3.80
CA THR A 103 -0.44 -18.59 3.85
C THR A 103 0.30 -17.43 3.20
N HIS A 104 -0.21 -16.86 2.10
CA HIS A 104 0.42 -15.71 1.45
C HIS A 104 0.43 -14.48 2.36
N ASN A 105 -0.62 -14.23 3.14
CA ASN A 105 -0.66 -13.12 4.09
C ASN A 105 0.35 -13.31 5.24
N VAL A 106 0.50 -14.54 5.74
CA VAL A 106 1.54 -14.89 6.74
C VAL A 106 2.93 -14.57 6.20
N MET A 107 3.24 -15.04 5.00
CA MET A 107 4.54 -14.83 4.37
C MET A 107 4.80 -13.36 4.03
N LEU A 108 3.77 -12.61 3.60
CA LEU A 108 3.87 -11.17 3.34
C LEU A 108 4.13 -10.37 4.63
N TRP A 109 3.48 -10.72 5.75
CA TRP A 109 3.81 -10.16 7.06
C TRP A 109 5.24 -10.50 7.46
N ARG A 110 5.68 -11.76 7.30
CA ARG A 110 7.05 -12.18 7.64
C ARG A 110 8.10 -11.43 6.80
N ALA A 111 7.87 -11.33 5.49
CA ALA A 111 8.68 -10.58 4.53
C ALA A 111 8.81 -9.10 4.93
N PHE A 112 7.69 -8.46 5.30
CA PHE A 112 7.71 -7.08 5.76
C PHE A 112 8.43 -6.92 7.11
N VAL A 113 8.11 -7.72 8.11
CA VAL A 113 8.63 -7.54 9.49
C VAL A 113 10.13 -7.84 9.59
N ILE A 114 10.64 -8.84 8.87
CA ILE A 114 12.07 -9.18 8.88
C ILE A 114 12.81 -8.42 7.77
N GLY A 115 12.38 -8.55 6.51
CA GLY A 115 13.13 -8.03 5.36
C GLY A 115 13.09 -6.50 5.22
N ARG A 116 11.93 -5.87 5.46
CA ARG A 116 11.70 -4.44 5.14
C ARG A 116 11.69 -3.49 6.33
N LEU A 117 11.02 -3.85 7.42
CA LEU A 117 10.79 -2.99 8.58
C LEU A 117 12.11 -2.50 9.24
N PRO A 118 13.16 -3.33 9.45
CA PRO A 118 14.44 -2.86 9.99
C PRO A 118 15.07 -1.73 9.15
N ARG A 119 14.95 -1.80 7.82
CA ARG A 119 15.48 -0.76 6.92
C ARG A 119 14.69 0.54 7.05
N LEU A 120 13.36 0.45 7.07
CA LEU A 120 12.48 1.62 7.28
C LEU A 120 12.70 2.29 8.65
N LEU A 121 12.95 1.50 9.69
CA LEU A 121 13.30 2.03 11.02
C LEU A 121 14.67 2.72 11.01
N SER A 122 15.67 2.15 10.35
CA SER A 122 17.00 2.76 10.16
C SER A 122 16.94 4.04 9.32
N GLU A 123 16.10 4.08 8.28
CA GLU A 123 15.82 5.29 7.49
C GLU A 123 15.12 6.37 8.33
N ALA A 124 14.14 6.00 9.17
CA ALA A 124 13.45 6.91 10.09
C ALA A 124 14.35 7.45 11.20
N GLU A 125 15.19 6.62 11.83
CA GLU A 125 16.19 7.05 12.81
C GLU A 125 17.13 8.10 12.23
N LYS A 126 17.67 7.84 11.03
CA LYS A 126 18.55 8.78 10.30
C LYS A 126 17.83 10.09 9.99
N ALA A 127 16.57 10.03 9.56
CA ALA A 127 15.77 11.23 9.30
C ALA A 127 15.54 12.07 10.57
N VAL A 128 15.22 11.46 11.71
CA VAL A 128 15.09 12.17 12.99
C VAL A 128 16.44 12.73 13.47
N ALA A 129 17.53 11.98 13.28
CA ALA A 129 18.88 12.40 13.66
C ALA A 129 19.38 13.60 12.85
N LEU A 130 19.10 13.65 11.54
CA LEU A 130 19.47 14.76 10.65
C LEU A 130 18.82 16.09 11.03
N GLU A 131 17.64 16.06 11.68
CA GLU A 131 17.02 17.27 12.22
C GLU A 131 17.81 17.85 13.40
N GLY A 132 18.77 17.09 13.96
CA GLY A 132 19.96 17.59 14.64
C GLY A 132 19.77 17.93 16.11
N LYS A 133 18.90 17.18 16.82
CA LYS A 133 18.18 17.68 18.02
C LYS A 133 18.22 16.80 19.26
N SER A 134 18.58 15.53 19.17
CA SER A 134 18.50 14.59 20.29
C SER A 134 19.68 13.62 20.27
N GLU A 135 20.49 13.64 21.33
CA GLU A 135 21.45 12.57 21.68
C GLU A 135 20.70 11.38 22.32
N ALA A 136 19.53 11.02 21.78
CA ALA A 136 18.85 9.82 22.25
C ALA A 136 19.66 8.59 21.85
N ASP A 137 19.91 7.70 22.81
CA ASP A 137 20.56 6.44 22.55
C ASP A 137 19.57 5.47 21.89
N TRP A 138 19.46 5.58 20.56
CA TRP A 138 18.59 4.74 19.75
C TRP A 138 18.98 3.25 19.80
N ARG A 139 20.26 2.92 20.06
CA ARG A 139 20.73 1.53 20.18
C ARG A 139 20.32 0.93 21.52
N ALA A 140 20.52 1.64 22.63
CA ALA A 140 20.00 1.20 23.93
C ALA A 140 18.47 1.10 23.90
N ALA A 141 17.79 2.05 23.25
CA ALA A 141 16.34 2.01 23.03
C ALA A 141 15.90 0.75 22.27
N MET A 142 16.60 0.37 21.19
CA MET A 142 16.34 -0.86 20.44
C MET A 142 16.62 -2.11 21.29
N TYR A 143 17.72 -2.15 22.05
CA TYR A 143 18.03 -3.25 22.97
C TYR A 143 16.92 -3.44 24.03
N HIS A 144 16.43 -2.36 24.64
CA HIS A 144 15.30 -2.44 25.59
C HIS A 144 13.98 -2.86 24.92
N ALA A 145 13.75 -2.44 23.67
CA ALA A 145 12.60 -2.89 22.89
C ALA A 145 12.65 -4.39 22.57
N LEU A 146 13.83 -4.92 22.24
CA LEU A 146 14.03 -6.36 22.03
C LEU A 146 13.83 -7.17 23.30
N ASN A 147 14.26 -6.67 24.45
CA ASN A 147 13.92 -7.29 25.74
C ASN A 147 12.39 -7.33 25.95
N SER A 148 11.67 -6.26 25.61
CA SER A 148 10.21 -6.23 25.66
C SER A 148 9.54 -7.25 24.71
N VAL A 149 10.14 -7.51 23.55
CA VAL A 149 9.73 -8.56 22.61
C VAL A 149 10.02 -9.96 23.15
N ILE A 150 11.19 -10.20 23.76
CA ILE A 150 11.55 -11.51 24.35
C ILE A 150 10.58 -11.91 25.47
N MET A 151 10.09 -10.94 26.26
CA MET A 151 9.04 -11.17 27.27
C MET A 151 7.68 -11.61 26.67
N ARG A 152 7.51 -11.53 25.34
CA ARG A 152 6.33 -12.01 24.59
C ARG A 152 6.62 -13.30 23.83
N ALA A 153 7.21 -14.27 24.53
CA ALA A 153 7.45 -15.62 24.02
C ALA A 153 6.19 -16.29 23.43
N ASP A 154 4.99 -15.95 23.94
CA ASP A 154 3.69 -16.41 23.43
C ASP A 154 3.39 -15.98 21.98
N LEU A 155 3.96 -14.84 21.56
CA LEU A 155 3.85 -14.34 20.19
C LEU A 155 4.99 -14.86 19.32
N LEU A 156 6.21 -14.93 19.86
CA LEU A 156 7.38 -15.46 19.14
C LEU A 156 7.14 -16.91 18.71
N GLN A 157 6.65 -17.77 19.62
CA GLN A 157 6.32 -19.17 19.32
C GLN A 157 5.28 -19.31 18.19
N LYS A 158 4.30 -18.39 18.11
CA LYS A 158 3.33 -18.36 17.00
C LYS A 158 3.97 -17.91 15.69
N CYS A 159 4.96 -17.01 15.75
CA CYS A 159 5.71 -16.60 14.56
C CYS A 159 6.66 -17.70 14.06
N ASP A 160 7.25 -18.49 14.95
CA ASP A 160 8.07 -19.65 14.59
C ASP A 160 7.24 -20.75 13.92
N ALA A 161 6.01 -21.00 14.41
CA ALA A 161 5.09 -21.98 13.82
C ALA A 161 4.73 -21.70 12.33
N SER A 162 4.95 -20.48 11.82
CA SER A 162 4.69 -20.13 10.43
C SER A 162 5.56 -20.86 9.39
N LEU A 163 6.68 -21.45 9.80
CA LEU A 163 7.64 -22.10 8.90
C LEU A 163 7.44 -23.61 8.74
N VAL A 164 6.59 -24.23 9.56
CA VAL A 164 6.40 -25.69 9.53
C VAL A 164 5.43 -26.06 8.42
N GLU A 165 5.93 -26.08 7.18
CA GLU A 165 5.25 -26.80 6.11
C GLU A 165 5.19 -28.29 6.50
N PRO A 166 4.02 -28.95 6.44
CA PRO A 166 3.93 -30.40 6.65
C PRO A 166 4.51 -31.12 5.43
N GLU A 167 5.83 -31.25 5.39
CA GLU A 167 6.51 -32.07 4.38
C GLU A 167 5.97 -33.50 4.44
N ASN A 168 5.49 -34.00 3.31
CA ASN A 168 4.85 -35.31 3.21
C ASN A 168 5.86 -36.46 3.42
N GLY A 169 6.09 -36.82 4.68
CA GLY A 169 6.80 -38.05 5.08
C GLY A 169 8.33 -37.97 5.12
N GLY A 170 8.93 -36.79 4.98
CA GLY A 170 10.37 -36.57 5.19
C GLY A 170 10.75 -36.51 6.68
N GLU A 171 12.02 -36.75 7.00
CA GLU A 171 12.54 -36.49 8.35
C GLU A 171 12.41 -35.00 8.68
N ILE A 172 11.69 -34.65 9.75
CA ILE A 172 11.50 -33.26 10.19
C ILE A 172 12.87 -32.58 10.31
N PRO A 173 13.13 -31.48 9.57
CA PRO A 173 14.39 -30.78 9.62
C PRO A 173 14.72 -30.36 11.07
N LYS A 174 15.83 -30.88 11.61
CA LYS A 174 16.19 -30.74 13.04
C LYS A 174 16.52 -29.30 13.47
N HIS A 175 16.50 -28.34 12.55
CA HIS A 175 16.83 -26.94 12.75
C HIS A 175 15.79 -26.05 12.05
N SER A 176 14.66 -25.80 12.70
CA SER A 176 13.77 -24.69 12.30
C SER A 176 14.45 -23.37 12.65
N GLU A 177 14.67 -22.50 11.66
CA GLU A 177 15.27 -21.18 11.90
C GLU A 177 14.32 -20.31 12.73
N SER A 178 14.76 -19.83 13.90
CA SER A 178 13.95 -18.93 14.73
C SER A 178 13.66 -17.61 14.00
N PHE A 179 12.38 -17.23 13.99
CA PHE A 179 11.90 -15.91 13.58
C PHE A 179 12.63 -14.78 14.31
N PHE A 180 12.86 -14.92 15.62
CA PHE A 180 13.55 -13.91 16.40
C PHE A 180 15.04 -13.81 16.01
N GLY A 181 15.69 -14.94 15.71
CA GLY A 181 17.06 -14.96 15.18
C GLY A 181 17.19 -14.23 13.83
N GLN A 182 16.27 -14.49 12.90
CA GLN A 182 16.20 -13.76 11.62
C GLN A 182 15.96 -12.26 11.81
N LEU A 183 15.05 -11.87 12.70
CA LEU A 183 14.77 -10.45 13.00
C LEU A 183 15.98 -9.74 13.64
N LEU A 184 16.65 -10.40 14.60
CA LEU A 184 17.84 -9.88 15.27
C LEU A 184 18.99 -9.65 14.27
N HIS A 185 19.17 -10.58 13.32
CA HIS A 185 20.12 -10.43 12.22
C HIS A 185 19.82 -9.20 11.35
N GLU A 186 18.58 -9.02 10.86
CA GLU A 186 18.25 -7.89 10.00
C GLU A 186 18.28 -6.54 10.72
N LEU A 187 17.98 -6.48 12.02
CA LEU A 187 18.14 -5.27 12.83
C LEU A 187 19.62 -4.90 13.00
N SER A 188 20.50 -5.89 13.21
CA SER A 188 21.96 -5.69 13.23
C SER A 188 22.48 -5.22 11.86
N ALA A 189 22.07 -5.88 10.77
CA ALA A 189 22.43 -5.51 9.40
C ALA A 189 21.91 -4.11 8.99
N ALA A 190 20.79 -3.66 9.57
CA ALA A 190 20.28 -2.29 9.40
C ALA A 190 21.00 -1.24 10.28
N GLY A 191 21.93 -1.65 11.15
CA GLY A 191 22.70 -0.80 12.05
C GLY A 191 21.96 -0.34 13.32
N LEU A 192 20.80 -0.93 13.61
CA LEU A 192 19.92 -0.57 14.74
C LEU A 192 20.37 -1.19 16.07
N ILE A 193 21.25 -2.18 16.02
CA ILE A 193 21.84 -2.89 17.16
C ILE A 193 23.35 -2.94 16.93
N ASP A 194 24.15 -2.87 18.00
CA ASP A 194 25.58 -3.14 17.92
C ASP A 194 25.95 -4.59 18.27
N GLN A 195 27.13 -5.02 17.83
CA GLN A 195 27.61 -6.39 18.05
C GLN A 195 27.61 -6.83 19.54
N PRO A 196 27.98 -5.98 20.52
CA PRO A 196 27.88 -6.33 21.94
C PRO A 196 26.44 -6.60 22.40
N SER A 197 25.49 -5.76 22.01
CA SER A 197 24.07 -5.93 22.35
C SER A 197 23.49 -7.18 21.69
N GLN A 198 23.84 -7.45 20.43
CA GLN A 198 23.45 -8.67 19.73
C GLN A 198 24.00 -9.92 20.43
N THR A 199 25.27 -9.90 20.85
CA THR A 199 25.91 -11.02 21.55
C THR A 199 25.29 -11.26 22.93
N ASN A 200 24.95 -10.19 23.65
CA ASN A 200 24.23 -10.26 24.93
C ASN A 200 22.84 -10.91 24.74
N ILE A 201 22.05 -10.46 23.76
CA ILE A 201 20.75 -11.08 23.44
C ILE A 201 20.91 -12.55 23.07
N ALA A 202 21.84 -12.87 22.14
CA ALA A 202 22.10 -14.24 21.68
C ALA A 202 22.56 -15.19 22.79
N SER A 203 23.26 -14.68 23.82
CA SER A 203 23.67 -15.48 24.98
C SER A 203 22.52 -15.87 25.90
N ASN A 204 21.44 -15.07 25.92
CA ASN A 204 20.24 -15.32 26.73
C ASN A 204 19.14 -16.04 25.95
N TYR A 205 19.19 -15.99 24.61
CA TYR A 205 18.24 -16.62 23.71
C TYR A 205 19.03 -17.23 22.53
N PRO A 206 19.17 -18.56 22.43
CA PRO A 206 20.08 -19.19 21.47
C PRO A 206 19.65 -18.93 20.03
N THR A 207 20.23 -17.88 19.43
CA THR A 207 20.03 -17.50 18.03
C THR A 207 21.12 -18.11 17.15
N ASP A 208 21.13 -19.44 17.03
CA ASP A 208 21.93 -20.15 16.01
C ASP A 208 21.29 -19.95 14.63
N PHE A 209 21.27 -18.70 14.16
CA PHE A 209 20.82 -18.33 12.84
C PHE A 209 21.99 -18.32 11.86
N GLN A 210 21.98 -19.29 10.95
CA GLN A 210 22.79 -19.26 9.73
C GLN A 210 21.83 -19.38 8.55
N SER A 211 21.61 -18.28 7.81
CA SER A 211 20.77 -18.33 6.61
C SER A 211 21.30 -19.38 5.63
N LYS A 212 20.46 -20.32 5.23
CA LYS A 212 20.82 -21.34 4.23
C LYS A 212 21.30 -20.76 2.89
N ILE A 213 20.83 -19.57 2.49
CA ILE A 213 21.35 -18.90 1.28
C ILE A 213 22.77 -18.37 1.54
N LEU A 214 23.05 -17.88 2.74
CA LEU A 214 24.38 -17.39 3.12
C LEU A 214 25.41 -18.53 3.26
N SER A 215 25.00 -19.69 3.79
CA SER A 215 25.88 -20.87 3.85
C SER A 215 26.24 -21.36 2.45
N GLU A 216 25.26 -21.53 1.56
CA GLU A 216 25.50 -21.93 0.16
C GLU A 216 26.35 -20.91 -0.62
N ALA A 217 26.23 -19.61 -0.31
CA ALA A 217 27.07 -18.59 -0.93
C ALA A 217 28.53 -18.64 -0.43
N ARG A 218 28.76 -18.96 0.85
CA ARG A 218 30.10 -19.23 1.41
C ARG A 218 30.68 -20.54 0.86
N GLU A 219 29.89 -21.60 0.75
CA GLU A 219 30.25 -22.87 0.11
C GLU A 219 30.62 -22.69 -1.37
N SER A 220 30.04 -21.69 -2.03
CA SER A 220 30.39 -21.28 -3.40
C SER A 220 31.70 -20.46 -3.50
N GLY A 221 32.48 -20.35 -2.42
CA GLY A 221 33.85 -19.80 -2.44
C GLY A 221 33.93 -18.26 -2.46
N MET A 222 32.91 -17.55 -1.97
CA MET A 222 32.92 -16.10 -1.86
C MET A 222 33.41 -15.65 -0.45
N ASP A 223 34.15 -14.53 -0.31
CA ASP A 223 34.78 -14.07 0.97
C ASP A 223 34.26 -12.75 1.71
N ILE A 224 33.37 -11.89 1.16
CA ILE A 224 32.67 -10.75 1.85
C ILE A 224 31.12 -10.88 1.99
N GLU A 225 30.61 -10.94 3.23
CA GLU A 225 29.23 -11.30 3.64
C GLU A 225 28.03 -10.68 2.88
N MET A 226 27.78 -9.37 2.96
CA MET A 226 26.58 -8.77 2.31
C MET A 226 26.70 -8.74 0.77
N PHE A 227 27.94 -8.65 0.26
CA PHE A 227 28.21 -8.67 -1.17
C PHE A 227 27.86 -10.03 -1.79
N PHE A 228 27.97 -11.13 -1.02
CA PHE A 228 27.55 -12.48 -1.44
C PHE A 228 26.11 -12.57 -1.83
N MET A 229 25.21 -12.13 -0.95
CA MET A 229 23.79 -12.37 -1.11
C MET A 229 23.35 -11.76 -2.44
N LYS A 230 23.94 -10.61 -2.81
CA LYS A 230 23.78 -10.01 -4.12
C LYS A 230 24.44 -10.84 -5.24
N THR A 231 25.73 -11.14 -5.16
CA THR A 231 26.46 -11.84 -6.24
C THR A 231 25.97 -13.28 -6.50
N TYR A 232 25.63 -14.03 -5.46
CA TYR A 232 25.03 -15.36 -5.55
C TYR A 232 23.61 -15.30 -6.15
N LEU A 233 22.74 -14.38 -5.70
CA LEU A 233 21.42 -14.25 -6.30
C LEU A 233 21.51 -13.78 -7.76
N ASP A 234 22.41 -12.84 -8.07
CA ASP A 234 22.61 -12.34 -9.44
C ASP A 234 23.18 -13.43 -10.37
N SER A 235 24.02 -14.35 -9.87
CA SER A 235 24.48 -15.50 -10.66
C SER A 235 23.47 -16.64 -10.76
N ARG A 236 22.48 -16.72 -9.85
CA ARG A 236 21.46 -17.77 -9.81
C ARG A 236 20.15 -17.39 -10.49
N ILE A 237 19.86 -16.12 -10.69
CA ILE A 237 18.72 -15.64 -11.48
C ILE A 237 19.24 -15.43 -12.92
N PRO A 238 18.82 -16.23 -13.92
CA PRO A 238 19.24 -16.06 -15.31
C PRO A 238 18.98 -14.64 -15.82
N SER A 239 19.80 -14.10 -16.74
CA SER A 239 19.54 -12.82 -17.41
C SER A 239 18.50 -12.96 -18.52
N GLU A 240 18.55 -14.10 -19.22
CA GLU A 240 17.69 -14.53 -20.33
C GLU A 240 17.26 -16.00 -20.10
N GLY A 241 16.38 -16.52 -20.97
CA GLY A 241 15.95 -17.93 -20.96
C GLY A 241 14.55 -18.16 -20.40
N ASN A 242 14.28 -19.36 -19.87
CA ASN A 242 12.97 -19.69 -19.32
C ASN A 242 12.82 -19.09 -17.90
N PRO A 243 11.82 -18.23 -17.62
CA PRO A 243 11.57 -17.72 -16.27
C PRO A 243 11.18 -18.82 -15.26
N GLU A 244 10.81 -20.03 -15.71
CA GLU A 244 10.60 -21.18 -14.84
C GLU A 244 11.91 -21.71 -14.24
N ASP A 245 13.06 -21.50 -14.89
CA ASP A 245 14.38 -21.89 -14.34
C ASP A 245 14.72 -21.11 -13.05
N ALA A 246 14.13 -19.91 -12.90
CA ALA A 246 14.25 -19.09 -11.70
C ALA A 246 13.30 -19.50 -10.55
N THR A 247 12.36 -20.42 -10.77
CA THR A 247 11.32 -20.78 -9.77
C THR A 247 11.94 -21.17 -8.43
N GLY A 248 12.88 -22.12 -8.44
CA GLY A 248 13.49 -22.64 -7.21
C GLY A 248 14.26 -21.58 -6.41
N ILE A 249 14.92 -20.61 -7.08
CA ILE A 249 15.62 -19.53 -6.39
C ILE A 249 14.65 -18.44 -5.89
N VAL A 250 13.53 -18.19 -6.58
CA VAL A 250 12.48 -17.26 -6.14
C VAL A 250 11.71 -17.81 -4.95
N GLU A 251 11.28 -19.06 -4.98
CA GLU A 251 10.61 -19.72 -3.85
C GLU A 251 11.52 -19.77 -2.62
N LYS A 252 12.81 -20.08 -2.84
CA LYS A 252 13.82 -20.00 -1.78
C LYS A 252 13.96 -18.57 -1.25
N ALA A 253 14.11 -17.58 -2.12
CA ALA A 253 14.20 -16.18 -1.69
C ALA A 253 12.98 -15.76 -0.84
N TRP A 254 11.77 -16.15 -1.26
CA TRP A 254 10.54 -15.90 -0.49
C TRP A 254 10.57 -16.49 0.93
N LYS A 255 11.08 -17.72 1.08
CA LYS A 255 11.24 -18.39 2.38
C LYS A 255 12.29 -17.72 3.30
N TYR A 256 13.23 -16.93 2.77
CA TYR A 256 14.29 -16.27 3.55
C TYR A 256 14.27 -14.72 3.44
N PRO A 257 13.47 -14.02 4.27
CA PRO A 257 13.35 -12.55 4.25
C PRO A 257 14.64 -11.73 4.31
N CYS A 258 15.71 -12.25 4.91
CA CYS A 258 17.01 -11.57 4.96
C CYS A 258 17.61 -11.28 3.56
N CYS A 259 17.24 -12.06 2.53
CA CYS A 259 17.71 -11.82 1.17
C CYS A 259 16.81 -10.90 0.33
N HIS A 260 15.59 -10.58 0.82
CA HIS A 260 14.54 -9.90 0.03
C HIS A 260 14.99 -8.57 -0.56
N ALA A 261 15.72 -7.75 0.22
CA ALA A 261 16.22 -6.47 -0.27
C ALA A 261 17.33 -6.61 -1.33
N ALA A 262 18.18 -7.64 -1.23
CA ALA A 262 19.21 -7.92 -2.23
C ALA A 262 18.57 -8.41 -3.54
N PHE A 263 17.59 -9.33 -3.43
CA PHE A 263 16.77 -9.79 -4.55
C PHE A 263 16.05 -8.62 -5.25
N ALA A 264 15.31 -7.80 -4.49
CA ALA A 264 14.58 -6.65 -5.04
C ALA A 264 15.50 -5.67 -5.75
N GLU A 265 16.69 -5.39 -5.19
CA GLU A 265 17.68 -4.51 -5.80
C GLU A 265 18.28 -5.08 -7.10
N ILE A 266 18.51 -6.40 -7.20
CA ILE A 266 18.94 -7.05 -8.45
C ILE A 266 17.86 -6.90 -9.52
N ILE A 267 16.62 -7.29 -9.21
CA ILE A 267 15.51 -7.23 -10.16
C ILE A 267 15.23 -5.79 -10.59
N ARG A 268 15.20 -4.84 -9.65
CA ARG A 268 15.06 -3.40 -9.93
C ARG A 268 16.17 -2.89 -10.85
N LYS A 269 17.43 -3.26 -10.60
CA LYS A 269 18.56 -2.85 -11.44
C LYS A 269 18.45 -3.44 -12.85
N ARG A 270 18.14 -4.73 -12.98
CA ARG A 270 17.95 -5.40 -14.28
C ARG A 270 16.81 -4.75 -15.08
N TYR A 271 15.65 -4.56 -14.47
CA TYR A 271 14.51 -3.88 -15.08
C TYR A 271 14.87 -2.46 -15.53
N THR A 272 15.52 -1.67 -14.65
CA THR A 272 15.92 -0.29 -14.95
C THR A 272 16.91 -0.24 -16.12
N ASN A 273 17.93 -1.09 -16.09
CA ASN A 273 18.94 -1.17 -17.14
C ASN A 273 18.27 -1.51 -18.48
N ALA A 274 17.54 -2.63 -18.55
CA ALA A 274 16.91 -3.08 -19.79
C ALA A 274 15.90 -2.06 -20.36
N ALA A 275 15.07 -1.45 -19.51
CA ALA A 275 14.14 -0.40 -19.93
C ALA A 275 14.83 0.87 -20.44
N THR A 276 15.99 1.24 -19.87
CA THR A 276 16.75 2.44 -20.30
C THR A 276 17.67 2.19 -21.50
N SER A 277 18.12 0.96 -21.74
CA SER A 277 18.88 0.56 -22.92
C SER A 277 18.00 0.13 -24.11
N LEU A 278 16.67 0.14 -23.95
CA LEU A 278 15.70 -0.42 -24.91
C LEU A 278 15.94 -1.91 -25.23
N ASP A 279 16.48 -2.66 -24.27
CA ASP A 279 16.68 -4.10 -24.36
C ASP A 279 15.36 -4.82 -24.02
N ILE A 280 14.60 -5.12 -25.08
CA ILE A 280 13.26 -5.69 -24.92
C ILE A 280 13.28 -7.15 -24.47
N GLU A 281 14.33 -7.91 -24.81
CA GLU A 281 14.46 -9.32 -24.47
C GLU A 281 14.71 -9.47 -22.96
N ALA A 282 15.72 -8.76 -22.44
CA ALA A 282 16.00 -8.74 -21.01
C ALA A 282 14.84 -8.14 -20.20
N LEU A 283 14.16 -7.09 -20.70
CA LEU A 283 13.00 -6.52 -20.01
C LEU A 283 11.81 -7.50 -20.00
N SER A 284 11.52 -8.15 -21.14
CA SER A 284 10.52 -9.21 -21.26
C SER A 284 10.77 -10.32 -20.24
N TYR A 285 12.00 -10.81 -20.14
CA TYR A 285 12.37 -11.86 -19.19
C TYR A 285 12.01 -11.46 -17.75
N VAL A 286 12.40 -10.25 -17.32
CA VAL A 286 12.06 -9.75 -15.98
C VAL A 286 10.54 -9.56 -15.81
N CYS A 287 9.83 -9.10 -16.84
CA CYS A 287 8.38 -8.95 -16.81
C CYS A 287 7.65 -10.30 -16.69
N LYS A 288 8.12 -11.35 -17.36
CA LYS A 288 7.62 -12.73 -17.19
C LYS A 288 7.87 -13.25 -15.79
N LEU A 289 9.11 -13.16 -15.32
CA LEU A 289 9.52 -13.58 -13.97
C LEU A 289 8.59 -12.99 -12.89
N LEU A 290 8.29 -11.69 -12.99
CA LEU A 290 7.40 -10.99 -12.06
C LEU A 290 5.90 -11.28 -12.26
N SER A 291 5.47 -11.72 -13.45
CA SER A 291 4.07 -12.05 -13.74
C SER A 291 3.71 -13.48 -13.37
N ILE A 292 4.65 -14.41 -13.57
CA ILE A 292 4.52 -15.84 -13.24
C ILE A 292 4.70 -16.03 -11.73
N HIS A 293 5.77 -15.47 -11.17
CA HIS A 293 6.13 -15.67 -9.77
C HIS A 293 5.63 -14.54 -8.88
N GLU A 294 4.40 -14.68 -8.41
CA GLU A 294 3.79 -13.76 -7.43
C GLU A 294 4.75 -13.41 -6.26
N PRO A 295 5.50 -14.34 -5.64
CA PRO A 295 6.47 -14.01 -4.59
C PRO A 295 7.58 -13.05 -5.03
N ALA A 296 8.10 -13.14 -6.26
CA ALA A 296 9.13 -12.23 -6.74
C ALA A 296 8.62 -10.79 -6.82
N LEU A 297 7.36 -10.61 -7.28
CA LEU A 297 6.72 -9.31 -7.34
C LEU A 297 6.38 -8.78 -5.94
N GLU A 298 5.95 -9.64 -5.02
CA GLU A 298 5.72 -9.25 -3.62
C GLU A 298 6.99 -8.74 -2.93
N ILE A 299 8.11 -9.46 -3.08
CA ILE A 299 9.43 -9.02 -2.59
C ILE A 299 9.81 -7.68 -3.22
N LEU A 300 9.72 -7.57 -4.55
CA LEU A 300 10.10 -6.35 -5.27
C LEU A 300 9.29 -5.15 -4.78
N VAL A 301 7.97 -5.29 -4.63
CA VAL A 301 7.05 -4.21 -4.28
C VAL A 301 7.12 -3.83 -2.79
N LEU A 302 7.50 -4.75 -1.90
CA LEU A 302 7.79 -4.39 -0.51
C LEU A 302 9.00 -3.45 -0.39
N HIS A 303 9.96 -3.55 -1.32
CA HIS A 303 11.28 -2.90 -1.24
C HIS A 303 11.49 -1.76 -2.26
N THR A 304 10.70 -1.72 -3.33
CA THR A 304 10.86 -0.79 -4.46
C THR A 304 9.54 -0.09 -4.77
N LYS A 305 9.63 1.20 -5.10
CA LYS A 305 8.52 2.01 -5.57
C LYS A 305 8.05 1.55 -6.95
N LEU A 306 7.05 0.68 -6.98
CA LEU A 306 6.53 0.04 -8.19
C LEU A 306 6.15 1.06 -9.27
N THR A 307 5.59 2.21 -8.88
CA THR A 307 5.21 3.27 -9.84
C THR A 307 6.37 3.82 -10.67
N ASP A 308 7.61 3.78 -10.17
CA ASP A 308 8.78 4.22 -10.94
C ASP A 308 9.21 3.17 -11.97
N LEU A 309 9.11 1.88 -11.63
CA LEU A 309 9.34 0.79 -12.58
C LEU A 309 8.28 0.77 -13.69
N LEU A 310 7.00 0.90 -13.33
CA LEU A 310 5.92 0.99 -14.32
C LEU A 310 6.07 2.22 -15.22
N ALA A 311 6.58 3.34 -14.69
CA ALA A 311 6.89 4.52 -15.49
C ALA A 311 8.03 4.25 -16.49
N LEU A 312 9.07 3.52 -16.12
CA LEU A 312 10.15 3.10 -17.04
C LEU A 312 9.64 2.14 -18.14
N GLY A 313 8.81 1.16 -17.78
CA GLY A 313 8.20 0.27 -18.77
C GLY A 313 7.27 1.00 -19.74
N LEU A 314 6.45 1.93 -19.23
CA LEU A 314 5.62 2.81 -20.07
C LEU A 314 6.45 3.70 -20.99
N ALA A 315 7.56 4.26 -20.50
CA ALA A 315 8.48 5.05 -21.33
C ALA A 315 9.04 4.20 -22.48
N LEU A 316 9.48 2.98 -22.21
CA LEU A 316 9.93 2.06 -23.25
C LEU A 316 8.81 1.77 -24.26
N LEU A 317 7.56 1.53 -23.84
CA LEU A 317 6.45 1.29 -24.77
C LEU A 317 6.14 2.49 -25.70
N GLU A 318 6.45 3.72 -25.26
CA GLU A 318 6.31 4.91 -26.12
C GLU A 318 7.49 5.09 -27.09
N ASP A 319 8.69 4.71 -26.67
CA ASP A 319 9.94 5.03 -27.36
C ASP A 319 10.48 3.87 -28.23
N TYR A 320 10.04 2.63 -28.00
CA TYR A 320 10.51 1.44 -28.69
C TYR A 320 9.98 1.35 -30.14
N ASP A 321 10.87 0.99 -31.07
CA ASP A 321 10.56 0.84 -32.48
C ASP A 321 11.07 -0.51 -33.02
N CYS A 322 10.24 -1.18 -33.82
CA CYS A 322 10.56 -2.48 -34.42
C CYS A 322 11.35 -2.35 -35.73
N GLU A 323 11.46 -1.16 -36.32
CA GLU A 323 12.11 -0.94 -37.63
C GLU A 323 13.51 -1.57 -37.71
N THR A 324 14.36 -1.33 -36.70
CA THR A 324 15.78 -1.71 -36.68
C THR A 324 16.08 -3.10 -36.07
N VAL A 325 15.07 -3.85 -35.64
CA VAL A 325 15.29 -5.11 -34.91
C VAL A 325 15.58 -6.26 -35.88
N GLY A 326 16.43 -7.22 -35.51
CA GLY A 326 16.76 -8.37 -36.35
C GLY A 326 15.50 -9.19 -36.72
N ASP A 327 14.82 -9.69 -35.71
CA ASP A 327 13.53 -10.40 -35.80
C ASP A 327 12.42 -9.57 -35.13
N PRO A 328 11.44 -9.03 -35.88
CA PRO A 328 10.39 -8.20 -35.33
C PRO A 328 9.26 -9.04 -34.71
N GLN A 329 9.12 -10.32 -35.04
CA GLN A 329 8.10 -11.21 -34.47
C GLN A 329 8.46 -11.55 -33.03
N THR A 330 9.72 -11.95 -32.80
CA THR A 330 10.27 -12.17 -31.46
C THR A 330 10.23 -10.88 -30.62
N ALA A 331 10.59 -9.73 -31.21
CA ALA A 331 10.52 -8.43 -30.53
C ALA A 331 9.09 -8.05 -30.09
N VAL A 332 8.09 -8.26 -30.93
CA VAL A 332 6.67 -8.00 -30.60
C VAL A 332 6.15 -8.97 -29.55
N SER A 333 6.59 -10.24 -29.57
CA SER A 333 6.30 -11.21 -28.51
C SER A 333 6.80 -10.72 -27.15
N HIS A 334 8.09 -10.36 -27.06
CA HIS A 334 8.70 -9.78 -25.87
C HIS A 334 8.00 -8.50 -25.38
N LEU A 335 7.58 -7.64 -26.32
CA LEU A 335 6.82 -6.44 -25.98
C LEU A 335 5.44 -6.76 -25.38
N GLY A 336 4.78 -7.80 -25.88
CA GLY A 336 3.52 -8.32 -25.31
C GLY A 336 3.67 -8.70 -23.84
N ASP A 337 4.78 -9.31 -23.46
CA ASP A 337 5.08 -9.68 -22.07
C ASP A 337 5.27 -8.46 -21.16
N VAL A 338 5.89 -7.38 -21.68
CA VAL A 338 6.00 -6.10 -20.96
C VAL A 338 4.61 -5.46 -20.80
N VAL A 339 3.80 -5.42 -21.86
CA VAL A 339 2.42 -4.89 -21.81
C VAL A 339 1.57 -5.65 -20.79
N LEU A 340 1.62 -6.98 -20.80
CA LEU A 340 0.90 -7.86 -19.88
C LEU A 340 1.33 -7.63 -18.43
N PHE A 341 2.63 -7.52 -18.15
CA PHE A 341 3.14 -7.20 -16.82
C PHE A 341 2.66 -5.82 -16.33
N LEU A 342 2.72 -4.79 -17.19
CA LEU A 342 2.25 -3.45 -16.82
C LEU A 342 0.75 -3.46 -16.49
N GLN A 343 -0.08 -4.08 -17.34
CA GLN A 343 -1.52 -4.22 -17.09
C GLN A 343 -1.79 -5.03 -15.81
N PHE A 344 -1.09 -6.15 -15.60
CA PHE A 344 -1.17 -6.97 -14.39
C PHE A 344 -0.89 -6.16 -13.13
N ALA A 345 0.24 -5.47 -13.09
CA ALA A 345 0.65 -4.65 -11.95
C ALA A 345 -0.33 -3.48 -11.69
N LEU A 346 -0.80 -2.80 -12.73
CA LEU A 346 -1.75 -1.70 -12.63
C LEU A 346 -3.10 -2.14 -12.04
N VAL A 347 -3.60 -3.32 -12.43
CA VAL A 347 -4.85 -3.90 -11.91
C VAL A 347 -4.63 -4.45 -10.49
N ARG A 348 -3.62 -5.31 -10.29
CA ARG A 348 -3.32 -5.96 -9.00
C ARG A 348 -3.14 -4.98 -7.86
N TYR A 349 -2.44 -3.86 -8.12
CA TYR A 349 -2.13 -2.85 -7.11
C TYR A 349 -3.00 -1.59 -7.21
N ASN A 350 -4.05 -1.61 -8.04
CA ASN A 350 -5.01 -0.51 -8.21
C ASN A 350 -4.33 0.85 -8.53
N LEU A 351 -3.38 0.84 -9.47
CA LEU A 351 -2.53 1.99 -9.83
C LEU A 351 -2.98 2.74 -11.10
N SER A 352 -4.13 2.40 -11.68
CA SER A 352 -4.58 2.90 -13.00
C SER A 352 -5.02 4.38 -13.09
N THR A 353 -4.76 5.22 -12.07
CA THR A 353 -4.70 6.70 -12.22
C THR A 353 -3.54 7.30 -11.42
N SER A 354 -2.50 6.51 -11.11
CA SER A 354 -1.24 7.06 -10.63
C SER A 354 -0.64 7.95 -11.70
N SER A 355 0.05 9.02 -11.31
CA SER A 355 0.84 9.81 -12.26
C SER A 355 2.19 9.14 -12.48
N PHE A 356 2.43 8.68 -13.70
CA PHE A 356 3.72 8.12 -14.10
C PHE A 356 4.57 9.23 -14.70
N ASN A 357 5.77 9.45 -14.17
CA ASN A 357 6.69 10.47 -14.64
C ASN A 357 8.10 9.88 -14.77
N VAL A 358 8.77 10.09 -15.90
CA VAL A 358 10.18 9.72 -16.12
C VAL A 358 10.90 10.93 -16.68
N ASN A 359 12.00 11.36 -16.06
CA ASN A 359 12.83 12.49 -16.52
C ASN A 359 12.03 13.77 -16.84
N GLY A 360 10.96 14.04 -16.07
CA GLY A 360 10.05 15.18 -16.27
C GLY A 360 8.95 14.96 -17.33
N ARG A 361 9.03 13.92 -18.18
CA ARG A 361 7.93 13.51 -19.06
C ARG A 361 6.84 12.83 -18.23
N LYS A 362 5.62 13.37 -18.28
CA LYS A 362 4.41 12.72 -17.77
C LYS A 362 3.92 11.71 -18.79
N LEU A 363 3.76 10.46 -18.38
CA LEU A 363 3.32 9.33 -19.20
C LEU A 363 1.82 9.08 -19.01
N THR A 364 1.16 8.63 -20.08
CA THR A 364 -0.28 8.31 -20.09
C THR A 364 -0.50 6.80 -20.08
N LEU A 365 -1.50 6.34 -19.34
CA LEU A 365 -1.96 4.95 -19.39
C LEU A 365 -2.85 4.64 -20.60
N ASP A 366 -3.15 5.64 -21.42
CA ASP A 366 -4.06 5.53 -22.56
C ASP A 366 -3.64 4.41 -23.52
N LEU A 367 -2.33 4.18 -23.70
CA LEU A 367 -1.82 3.06 -24.48
C LEU A 367 -2.26 1.69 -23.92
N LEU A 368 -2.17 1.48 -22.60
CA LEU A 368 -2.55 0.22 -21.96
C LEU A 368 -4.08 0.06 -21.82
N ASN A 369 -4.82 1.16 -21.87
CA ASN A 369 -6.28 1.20 -21.82
C ASN A 369 -6.92 1.18 -23.24
N SER A 370 -6.16 1.50 -24.30
CA SER A 370 -6.67 1.68 -25.67
C SER A 370 -7.30 0.41 -26.26
N ALA A 371 -6.85 -0.78 -25.83
CA ALA A 371 -7.46 -2.06 -26.18
C ALA A 371 -8.95 -2.19 -25.75
N ALA A 372 -9.44 -1.31 -24.86
CA ALA A 372 -10.85 -1.22 -24.47
C ALA A 372 -11.64 -0.10 -25.21
N VAL A 373 -11.00 0.65 -26.12
CA VAL A 373 -11.60 1.78 -26.85
C VAL A 373 -11.72 1.45 -28.34
N SER A 374 -12.96 1.25 -28.81
CA SER A 374 -13.24 1.06 -30.23
C SER A 374 -13.33 2.40 -30.95
N TYR A 375 -12.48 2.61 -31.96
CA TYR A 375 -12.54 3.74 -32.88
C TYR A 375 -13.26 3.35 -34.16
N ARG A 376 -13.99 4.29 -34.78
CA ARG A 376 -14.53 4.08 -36.13
C ARG A 376 -13.44 4.29 -37.19
N PRO A 377 -13.48 3.61 -38.35
CA PRO A 377 -12.48 3.80 -39.39
C PRO A 377 -12.35 5.24 -39.93
N ASP A 378 -13.42 6.02 -39.87
CA ASP A 378 -13.47 7.44 -40.24
C ASP A 378 -12.90 8.39 -39.17
N GLU A 379 -12.70 7.90 -37.93
CA GLU A 379 -12.08 8.63 -36.82
C GLU A 379 -10.56 8.37 -36.73
N MET A 380 -10.02 7.41 -37.48
CA MET A 380 -8.60 7.05 -37.49
C MET A 380 -7.75 8.07 -38.25
N SER A 381 -6.49 8.27 -37.82
CA SER A 381 -5.55 9.06 -38.61
C SER A 381 -5.21 8.33 -39.93
N PRO A 382 -4.74 9.02 -40.99
CA PRO A 382 -4.37 8.36 -42.24
C PRO A 382 -3.28 7.27 -42.08
N GLU A 383 -2.40 7.43 -41.09
CA GLU A 383 -1.36 6.45 -40.76
C GLU A 383 -1.94 5.24 -40.04
N ASP A 384 -2.86 5.46 -39.09
CA ASP A 384 -3.53 4.38 -38.36
C ASP A 384 -4.49 3.60 -39.27
N ALA A 385 -5.20 4.29 -40.18
CA ALA A 385 -6.05 3.66 -41.19
C ALA A 385 -5.24 2.80 -42.18
N LYS A 386 -4.03 3.26 -42.57
CA LYS A 386 -3.10 2.46 -43.39
C LYS A 386 -2.62 1.22 -42.64
N ALA A 387 -2.21 1.37 -41.38
CA ALA A 387 -1.81 0.24 -40.53
C ALA A 387 -2.97 -0.75 -40.33
N PHE A 388 -4.15 -0.26 -39.95
CA PHE A 388 -5.37 -1.05 -39.81
C PHE A 388 -5.68 -1.83 -41.09
N THR A 389 -5.58 -1.21 -42.27
CA THR A 389 -5.83 -1.89 -43.55
C THR A 389 -4.82 -3.01 -43.81
N ALA A 390 -3.53 -2.79 -43.49
CA ALA A 390 -2.49 -3.81 -43.62
C ALA A 390 -2.72 -5.00 -42.67
N TRP A 391 -3.01 -4.72 -41.40
CA TRP A 391 -3.33 -5.75 -40.39
C TRP A 391 -4.63 -6.50 -40.71
N PHE A 392 -5.68 -5.80 -41.15
CA PHE A 392 -6.93 -6.41 -41.56
C PHE A 392 -6.72 -7.36 -42.74
N LYS A 393 -5.96 -6.95 -43.75
CA LYS A 393 -5.61 -7.83 -44.87
C LYS A 393 -4.79 -9.04 -44.38
N ALA A 394 -3.76 -8.82 -43.57
CA ALA A 394 -2.90 -9.88 -43.04
C ALA A 394 -3.68 -10.95 -42.26
N LEU A 395 -4.70 -10.56 -41.50
CA LEU A 395 -5.49 -11.44 -40.62
C LEU A 395 -6.72 -12.07 -41.29
N PHE A 396 -7.34 -11.40 -42.27
CA PHE A 396 -8.67 -11.79 -42.79
C PHE A 396 -8.77 -11.97 -44.31
N ASP A 397 -7.76 -11.57 -45.10
CA ASP A 397 -7.73 -11.92 -46.53
C ASP A 397 -7.41 -13.41 -46.67
N SER A 398 -8.28 -14.16 -47.35
CA SER A 398 -8.07 -15.59 -47.62
C SER A 398 -6.83 -15.90 -48.47
N ASN A 399 -6.25 -14.86 -49.09
CA ASN A 399 -5.02 -14.93 -49.88
C ASN A 399 -3.79 -14.40 -49.10
N SER A 400 -3.94 -14.12 -47.80
CA SER A 400 -2.84 -13.69 -46.93
C SER A 400 -1.92 -14.88 -46.59
N GLU A 401 -0.61 -14.64 -46.62
CA GLU A 401 0.40 -15.56 -46.07
C GLU A 401 0.60 -15.37 -44.55
N GLY A 402 -0.09 -14.39 -43.94
CA GLY A 402 -0.07 -14.10 -42.50
C GLY A 402 0.45 -12.69 -42.19
N ILE A 403 1.06 -12.54 -41.01
CA ILE A 403 1.64 -11.27 -40.55
C ILE A 403 3.08 -11.18 -41.02
N GLU A 404 3.34 -10.41 -42.07
CA GLU A 404 4.70 -10.15 -42.56
C GLU A 404 5.50 -9.24 -41.61
N ASP A 405 6.82 -9.46 -41.54
CA ASP A 405 7.80 -8.58 -40.90
C ASP A 405 7.66 -7.11 -41.32
N THR A 406 7.27 -6.85 -42.58
CA THR A 406 7.06 -5.51 -43.13
C THR A 406 5.93 -4.77 -42.40
N ILE A 407 4.89 -5.46 -41.96
CA ILE A 407 3.75 -4.92 -41.21
C ILE A 407 4.17 -4.60 -39.78
N LEU A 408 4.95 -5.50 -39.16
CA LEU A 408 5.48 -5.29 -37.81
C LEU A 408 6.45 -4.11 -37.73
N ARG A 409 7.38 -4.01 -38.69
CA ARG A 409 8.35 -2.91 -38.79
C ARG A 409 7.70 -1.56 -39.12
N SER A 410 6.64 -1.55 -39.94
CA SER A 410 5.96 -0.30 -40.34
C SER A 410 4.86 0.15 -39.36
N THR A 411 4.43 -0.71 -38.44
CA THR A 411 3.44 -0.35 -37.41
C THR A 411 4.12 -0.17 -36.05
N LYS A 412 4.41 1.09 -35.67
CA LYS A 412 4.95 1.40 -34.33
C LYS A 412 4.10 0.73 -33.24
N PRO A 413 4.70 0.09 -32.21
CA PRO A 413 3.92 -0.69 -31.24
C PRO A 413 2.87 0.13 -30.48
N LYS A 414 3.16 1.42 -30.20
CA LYS A 414 2.18 2.37 -29.64
C LYS A 414 0.88 2.47 -30.45
N ARG A 415 0.87 2.10 -31.74
CA ARG A 415 -0.32 2.08 -32.62
C ARG A 415 -0.96 0.70 -32.74
N GLN A 416 -0.20 -0.39 -32.57
CA GLN A 416 -0.73 -1.76 -32.65
C GLN A 416 -1.81 -2.04 -31.59
N ILE A 417 -1.75 -1.39 -30.43
CA ILE A 417 -2.69 -1.57 -29.31
C ILE A 417 -4.04 -0.84 -29.53
N HIS A 418 -4.24 -0.17 -30.68
CA HIS A 418 -5.48 0.55 -31.03
C HIS A 418 -6.42 -0.23 -31.99
N ALA A 419 -6.16 -1.50 -32.32
CA ALA A 419 -6.89 -2.23 -33.37
C ALA A 419 -8.26 -2.78 -32.89
N PRO A 420 -9.42 -2.32 -33.43
CA PRO A 420 -10.77 -2.62 -32.89
C PRO A 420 -11.30 -4.06 -33.12
N ILE A 421 -10.42 -5.05 -33.31
CA ILE A 421 -10.75 -6.48 -33.49
C ILE A 421 -11.01 -7.19 -32.14
N HIS A 422 -10.82 -6.48 -31.03
CA HIS A 422 -10.67 -7.10 -29.72
C HIS A 422 -11.87 -7.89 -29.19
N LEU A 423 -13.14 -7.61 -29.53
CA LEU A 423 -14.26 -8.29 -28.86
C LEU A 423 -14.41 -9.78 -29.25
N ASP A 424 -14.37 -10.11 -30.54
CA ASP A 424 -14.48 -11.50 -30.99
C ASP A 424 -13.22 -12.30 -30.66
N VAL A 425 -12.04 -11.68 -30.79
CA VAL A 425 -10.76 -12.30 -30.40
C VAL A 425 -10.69 -12.48 -28.88
N LEU A 426 -11.15 -11.52 -28.08
CA LEU A 426 -11.27 -11.66 -26.62
C LEU A 426 -12.27 -12.76 -26.27
N GLN A 427 -13.41 -12.85 -26.95
CA GLN A 427 -14.35 -13.95 -26.75
C GLN A 427 -13.68 -15.31 -27.02
N THR A 428 -13.02 -15.47 -28.17
CA THR A 428 -12.30 -16.71 -28.53
C THR A 428 -11.15 -17.02 -27.56
N LEU A 429 -10.36 -16.02 -27.15
CA LEU A 429 -9.25 -16.20 -26.22
C LEU A 429 -9.72 -16.54 -24.80
N LEU A 430 -10.76 -15.87 -24.27
CA LEU A 430 -11.30 -16.16 -22.94
C LEU A 430 -12.04 -17.50 -22.88
N GLN A 431 -12.65 -17.93 -23.98
CA GLN A 431 -13.32 -19.22 -24.11
C GLN A 431 -12.35 -20.37 -24.45
N SER A 432 -11.11 -20.07 -24.86
CA SER A 432 -10.08 -21.09 -25.10
C SER A 432 -9.66 -21.78 -23.81
N GLU A 433 -9.55 -23.10 -23.85
CA GLU A 433 -9.00 -23.90 -22.74
C GLU A 433 -7.52 -23.56 -22.44
N SER A 434 -6.81 -22.96 -23.40
CA SER A 434 -5.43 -22.47 -23.22
C SER A 434 -5.33 -21.08 -22.58
N CYS A 435 -6.45 -20.42 -22.24
CA CYS A 435 -6.41 -19.09 -21.63
C CYS A 435 -5.75 -19.13 -20.23
N PRO A 436 -4.66 -18.39 -19.98
CA PRO A 436 -4.02 -18.40 -18.67
C PRO A 436 -5.00 -17.91 -17.58
N PRO A 437 -5.16 -18.63 -16.45
CA PRO A 437 -6.09 -18.23 -15.39
C PRO A 437 -5.86 -16.82 -14.82
N LEU A 438 -4.64 -16.30 -14.95
CA LEU A 438 -4.30 -14.93 -14.57
C LEU A 438 -4.96 -13.90 -15.50
N VAL A 439 -4.95 -14.13 -16.82
CA VAL A 439 -5.61 -13.26 -17.82
C VAL A 439 -7.11 -13.19 -17.54
N LEU A 440 -7.75 -14.34 -17.25
CA LEU A 440 -9.15 -14.40 -16.84
C LEU A 440 -9.42 -13.54 -15.58
N ARG A 441 -8.60 -13.68 -14.53
CA ARG A 441 -8.77 -12.93 -13.27
C ARG A 441 -8.62 -11.42 -13.43
N LEU A 442 -7.66 -10.97 -14.25
CA LEU A 442 -7.37 -9.55 -14.46
C LEU A 442 -8.41 -8.88 -15.35
N SER A 443 -8.84 -9.56 -16.41
CA SER A 443 -9.84 -9.05 -17.34
C SER A 443 -11.26 -9.10 -16.77
N ALA A 444 -11.60 -10.08 -15.91
CA ALA A 444 -12.96 -10.32 -15.42
C ALA A 444 -13.68 -9.08 -14.87
N ALA A 445 -13.02 -8.27 -14.04
CA ALA A 445 -13.65 -7.08 -13.46
C ALA A 445 -13.93 -5.99 -14.51
N SER A 446 -13.12 -5.90 -15.56
CA SER A 446 -13.34 -5.00 -16.69
C SER A 446 -14.41 -5.55 -17.64
N ILE A 447 -14.36 -6.85 -17.95
CA ILE A 447 -15.37 -7.60 -18.71
C ILE A 447 -16.78 -7.40 -18.13
N LEU A 448 -16.94 -7.56 -16.80
CA LEU A 448 -18.24 -7.37 -16.14
C LEU A 448 -18.72 -5.91 -16.13
N ARG A 449 -17.85 -4.94 -16.41
CA ARG A 449 -18.21 -3.51 -16.58
C ARG A 449 -18.51 -3.16 -18.04
N THR A 450 -17.87 -3.82 -19.01
CA THR A 450 -18.04 -3.55 -20.44
C THR A 450 -19.21 -4.32 -21.05
N ILE A 451 -19.50 -5.53 -20.57
CA ILE A 451 -20.71 -6.28 -20.98
C ILE A 451 -21.95 -5.51 -20.55
N PRO A 452 -22.87 -5.18 -21.48
CA PRO A 452 -24.14 -4.54 -21.13
C PRO A 452 -24.92 -5.34 -20.07
N GLN A 453 -25.47 -4.64 -19.07
CA GLN A 453 -26.52 -5.23 -18.23
C GLN A 453 -27.68 -5.68 -19.14
N PRO A 454 -28.23 -6.89 -18.95
CA PRO A 454 -29.32 -7.38 -19.79
C PRO A 454 -30.52 -6.43 -19.68
N LYS A 455 -30.75 -5.65 -20.75
CA LYS A 455 -31.93 -4.79 -20.85
C LYS A 455 -33.17 -5.66 -21.02
N PRO A 456 -34.34 -5.24 -20.48
CA PRO A 456 -35.61 -5.89 -20.78
C PRO A 456 -35.84 -5.90 -22.30
N PRO A 457 -36.51 -6.94 -22.84
CA PRO A 457 -36.54 -7.22 -24.27
C PRO A 457 -37.20 -6.08 -25.06
N GLY A 458 -36.40 -5.41 -25.88
CA GLY A 458 -36.85 -4.49 -26.92
C GLY A 458 -36.48 -5.03 -28.31
N PRO A 459 -37.18 -4.63 -29.37
CA PRO A 459 -36.93 -5.13 -30.72
C PRO A 459 -35.61 -4.54 -31.28
N GLN A 460 -34.54 -5.31 -31.19
CA GLN A 460 -33.20 -5.04 -31.72
C GLN A 460 -32.67 -6.34 -32.37
N PRO A 461 -31.71 -6.26 -33.32
CA PRO A 461 -31.12 -7.44 -33.96
C PRO A 461 -30.45 -8.38 -32.95
N GLU A 462 -30.26 -9.65 -33.35
CA GLU A 462 -29.76 -10.72 -32.48
C GLU A 462 -28.52 -10.30 -31.69
N PRO A 463 -28.61 -10.16 -30.35
CA PRO A 463 -27.49 -9.71 -29.54
C PRO A 463 -26.47 -10.83 -29.38
N ILE A 464 -25.18 -10.47 -29.43
CA ILE A 464 -24.07 -11.34 -29.06
C ILE A 464 -24.35 -11.94 -27.67
N ASP A 465 -24.27 -13.27 -27.53
CA ASP A 465 -24.51 -13.92 -26.23
C ASP A 465 -23.30 -13.74 -25.31
N PHE A 466 -23.40 -12.73 -24.44
CA PHE A 466 -22.39 -12.44 -23.43
C PHE A 466 -22.42 -13.40 -22.22
N LYS A 467 -23.38 -14.35 -22.13
CA LYS A 467 -23.47 -15.26 -20.98
C LYS A 467 -22.20 -16.08 -20.72
N PRO A 468 -21.56 -16.73 -21.71
CA PRO A 468 -20.39 -17.56 -21.43
C PRO A 468 -19.21 -16.72 -20.93
N ILE A 469 -19.01 -15.53 -21.51
CA ILE A 469 -17.98 -14.58 -21.09
C ILE A 469 -18.24 -14.10 -19.66
N ARG A 470 -19.50 -13.78 -19.33
CA ARG A 470 -19.90 -13.38 -17.98
C ARG A 470 -19.66 -14.50 -16.96
N GLN A 471 -20.04 -15.74 -17.26
CA GLN A 471 -19.81 -16.91 -16.39
C GLN A 471 -18.32 -17.17 -16.16
N ILE A 472 -17.48 -17.07 -17.19
CA ILE A 472 -16.03 -17.21 -17.07
C ILE A 472 -15.46 -16.10 -16.15
N ALA A 473 -15.93 -14.86 -16.31
CA ALA A 473 -15.51 -13.73 -15.48
C ALA A 473 -15.97 -13.85 -14.01
N THR A 474 -17.22 -14.24 -13.73
CA THR A 474 -17.70 -14.46 -12.35
C THR A 474 -16.94 -15.60 -11.68
N LYS A 475 -16.74 -16.71 -12.39
CA LYS A 475 -15.95 -17.87 -11.92
C LYS A 475 -14.50 -17.49 -11.63
N ALA A 476 -13.85 -16.69 -12.48
CA ALA A 476 -12.48 -16.20 -12.27
C ALA A 476 -12.36 -15.33 -11.01
N LEU A 477 -13.39 -14.51 -10.71
CA LEU A 477 -13.46 -13.68 -9.50
C LEU A 477 -13.98 -14.42 -8.25
N LYS A 478 -14.29 -15.71 -8.35
CA LYS A 478 -14.93 -16.51 -7.28
C LYS A 478 -16.28 -15.95 -6.81
N LEU A 479 -17.02 -15.29 -7.70
CA LEU A 479 -18.38 -14.83 -7.45
C LEU A 479 -19.38 -15.99 -7.64
N PRO A 480 -20.51 -16.02 -6.91
CA PRO A 480 -21.53 -17.06 -7.08
C PRO A 480 -22.19 -16.97 -8.47
N ASP A 481 -22.46 -18.12 -9.09
CA ASP A 481 -23.10 -18.21 -10.41
C ASP A 481 -24.54 -17.67 -10.40
N GLU A 482 -24.89 -16.86 -11.41
CA GLU A 482 -26.22 -16.21 -11.51
C GLU A 482 -27.38 -17.21 -11.81
N GLU A 483 -27.09 -18.45 -12.22
CA GLU A 483 -28.09 -19.35 -12.85
C GLU A 483 -28.59 -20.55 -12.00
N GLN A 484 -28.46 -20.54 -10.66
CA GLN A 484 -29.17 -21.51 -9.80
C GLN A 484 -30.30 -20.91 -8.94
N PRO A 485 -31.50 -20.71 -9.49
CA PRO A 485 -32.72 -20.50 -8.71
C PRO A 485 -33.24 -21.85 -8.16
N LYS A 486 -32.58 -22.39 -7.13
CA LYS A 486 -33.06 -23.60 -6.41
C LYS A 486 -33.11 -23.42 -4.89
N GLY A 487 -34.25 -22.89 -4.44
CA GLY A 487 -34.93 -23.42 -3.24
C GLY A 487 -34.34 -23.16 -1.85
N ILE A 488 -33.26 -22.39 -1.70
CA ILE A 488 -32.77 -21.95 -0.38
C ILE A 488 -33.47 -20.63 -0.02
N PRO A 489 -33.98 -20.43 1.22
CA PRO A 489 -34.68 -19.21 1.59
C PRO A 489 -33.77 -17.99 1.39
N PHE A 490 -34.34 -16.87 0.93
CA PHE A 490 -33.65 -15.61 0.66
C PHE A 490 -32.67 -15.22 1.78
N THR A 491 -31.40 -15.63 1.64
CA THR A 491 -30.30 -14.97 2.31
C THR A 491 -30.16 -13.64 1.60
N THR A 492 -30.42 -12.57 2.35
CA THR A 492 -30.40 -11.19 1.87
C THR A 492 -29.17 -10.94 0.98
N LYS A 493 -29.37 -10.36 -0.22
CA LYS A 493 -28.28 -9.92 -1.09
C LYS A 493 -27.25 -9.19 -0.22
N PRO A 494 -25.94 -9.50 -0.33
CA PRO A 494 -24.94 -8.87 0.52
C PRO A 494 -25.04 -7.36 0.36
N ASP A 495 -25.49 -6.67 1.41
CA ASP A 495 -25.64 -5.23 1.39
C ASP A 495 -24.24 -4.64 1.50
N TRP A 496 -23.65 -4.37 0.33
CA TRP A 496 -22.34 -3.74 0.18
C TRP A 496 -22.24 -2.41 0.96
N THR A 497 -23.36 -1.77 1.30
CA THR A 497 -23.35 -0.55 2.13
C THR A 497 -23.08 -0.81 3.62
N ILE A 498 -23.17 -2.07 4.08
CA ILE A 498 -22.77 -2.51 5.43
C ILE A 498 -21.25 -2.72 5.52
N GLN A 499 -20.56 -2.99 4.41
CA GLN A 499 -19.14 -3.35 4.41
C GLN A 499 -18.24 -2.33 5.15
N PRO A 500 -18.39 -0.99 4.99
CA PRO A 500 -17.58 -0.04 5.73
C PRO A 500 -17.88 -0.02 7.24
N ARG A 501 -19.16 -0.18 7.64
CA ARG A 501 -19.53 -0.34 9.06
C ARG A 501 -18.85 -1.57 9.64
N ARG A 502 -18.95 -2.70 8.93
CA ARG A 502 -18.36 -3.98 9.35
C ARG A 502 -16.84 -3.86 9.52
N ALA A 503 -16.13 -3.26 8.57
CA ALA A 503 -14.68 -3.06 8.66
C ALA A 503 -14.28 -2.22 9.89
N ILE A 504 -15.03 -1.17 10.21
CA ILE A 504 -14.81 -0.34 11.41
C ILE A 504 -15.11 -1.14 12.70
N GLN A 505 -16.18 -1.93 12.71
CA GLN A 505 -16.52 -2.79 13.85
C GLN A 505 -15.50 -3.92 14.06
N GLU A 506 -14.96 -4.51 13.00
CA GLU A 506 -13.89 -5.51 13.03
C GLU A 506 -12.58 -4.89 13.54
N ALA A 507 -12.23 -3.66 13.14
CA ALA A 507 -11.11 -2.91 13.71
C ALA A 507 -11.28 -2.67 15.23
N PHE A 508 -12.46 -2.26 15.70
CA PHE A 508 -12.72 -2.12 17.14
C PHE A 508 -12.72 -3.46 17.88
N ALA A 509 -13.23 -4.53 17.28
CA ALA A 509 -13.21 -5.86 17.86
C ALA A 509 -11.77 -6.40 17.99
N ALA A 510 -10.93 -6.18 16.98
CA ALA A 510 -9.51 -6.49 17.04
C ALA A 510 -8.80 -5.69 18.15
N ALA A 511 -8.97 -4.37 18.17
CA ALA A 511 -8.36 -3.51 19.20
C ALA A 511 -8.73 -3.94 20.63
N ARG A 512 -10.03 -4.18 20.92
CA ARG A 512 -10.49 -4.68 22.23
C ARG A 512 -9.95 -6.08 22.58
N ALA A 513 -9.63 -6.90 21.59
CA ALA A 513 -9.03 -8.22 21.78
C ALA A 513 -7.50 -8.17 21.96
N GLY A 514 -6.90 -6.99 22.11
CA GLY A 514 -5.43 -6.82 22.13
C GLY A 514 -4.77 -7.19 20.80
N LYS A 515 -5.55 -7.24 19.71
CA LYS A 515 -5.07 -7.58 18.36
C LYS A 515 -4.67 -6.31 17.60
N ALA A 516 -3.90 -6.49 16.52
CA ALA A 516 -3.47 -5.40 15.65
C ALA A 516 -4.60 -5.11 14.66
N PRO A 517 -5.37 -4.01 14.82
CA PRO A 517 -6.51 -3.76 13.96
C PRO A 517 -6.05 -3.35 12.56
N SER A 518 -6.89 -3.66 11.58
CA SER A 518 -6.68 -3.30 10.18
C SER A 518 -7.95 -2.66 9.62
N ILE A 519 -7.80 -1.68 8.73
CA ILE A 519 -8.91 -1.10 7.97
C ILE A 519 -8.41 -0.58 6.63
N ASP A 520 -8.86 -1.20 5.53
CA ASP A 520 -8.65 -0.64 4.20
C ASP A 520 -9.74 0.39 3.90
N VAL A 521 -9.43 1.65 4.23
CA VAL A 521 -10.37 2.75 4.01
C VAL A 521 -10.50 3.11 2.53
N ASP A 522 -9.49 2.86 1.69
CA ASP A 522 -9.59 3.13 0.25
C ASP A 522 -10.58 2.13 -0.37
N SER A 523 -10.55 0.85 0.03
CA SER A 523 -11.62 -0.10 -0.30
C SER A 523 -12.98 0.31 0.25
N CYS A 524 -13.08 0.79 1.51
CA CYS A 524 -14.35 1.27 2.06
C CYS A 524 -15.00 2.39 1.23
N LEU A 525 -14.17 3.28 0.66
CA LEU A 525 -14.62 4.40 -0.17
C LEU A 525 -15.04 3.99 -1.59
N LEU A 526 -14.73 2.76 -2.04
CA LEU A 526 -15.32 2.19 -3.25
C LEU A 526 -16.82 1.85 -3.07
N PHE A 527 -17.25 1.56 -1.84
CA PHE A 527 -18.62 1.14 -1.52
C PHE A 527 -19.48 2.25 -0.88
N ALA A 528 -18.87 3.32 -0.39
CA ALA A 528 -19.57 4.45 0.22
C ALA A 528 -18.94 5.80 -0.12
N ILE A 529 -19.77 6.78 -0.50
CA ILE A 529 -19.32 8.16 -0.65
C ILE A 529 -18.72 8.69 0.67
N PRO A 530 -17.71 9.59 0.63
CA PRO A 530 -16.93 9.99 1.81
C PRO A 530 -17.79 10.48 2.99
N THR A 531 -18.84 11.24 2.73
CA THR A 531 -19.76 11.74 3.76
C THR A 531 -20.57 10.62 4.42
N LYS A 532 -21.06 9.62 3.67
CA LYS A 532 -21.76 8.46 4.22
C LYS A 532 -20.80 7.59 5.04
N PHE A 533 -19.58 7.40 4.54
CA PHE A 533 -18.53 6.68 5.27
C PHE A 533 -18.19 7.37 6.60
N LEU A 534 -17.96 8.68 6.60
CA LEU A 534 -17.61 9.45 7.80
C LEU A 534 -18.75 9.53 8.82
N ASN A 535 -20.01 9.64 8.39
CA ASN A 535 -21.15 9.53 9.30
C ASN A 535 -21.23 8.13 9.93
N THR A 536 -21.02 7.08 9.14
CA THR A 536 -20.97 5.69 9.64
C THR A 536 -19.86 5.52 10.67
N MET A 537 -18.66 6.03 10.37
CA MET A 537 -17.52 6.05 11.31
C MET A 537 -17.88 6.77 12.61
N TRP A 538 -18.49 7.95 12.55
CA TRP A 538 -18.90 8.69 13.74
C TRP A 538 -19.91 7.92 14.61
N SER A 539 -20.91 7.28 13.99
CA SER A 539 -21.86 6.42 14.71
C SER A 539 -21.15 5.25 15.41
N GLU A 540 -20.25 4.53 14.73
CA GLU A 540 -19.53 3.41 15.35
C GLU A 540 -18.54 3.88 16.43
N LEU A 541 -17.95 5.08 16.33
CA LEU A 541 -17.10 5.67 17.36
C LEU A 541 -17.87 5.93 18.67
N VAL A 542 -19.07 6.51 18.56
CA VAL A 542 -19.95 6.76 19.72
C VAL A 542 -20.44 5.44 20.31
N ASN A 543 -20.86 4.48 19.47
CA ASN A 543 -21.29 3.15 19.92
C ASN A 543 -20.16 2.40 20.65
N ALA A 544 -18.95 2.43 20.10
CA ALA A 544 -17.77 1.80 20.71
C ALA A 544 -17.48 2.40 22.09
N SER A 545 -17.44 3.73 22.19
CA SER A 545 -17.17 4.46 23.45
C SER A 545 -18.23 4.20 24.53
N ALA A 546 -19.51 4.07 24.13
CA ALA A 546 -20.60 3.71 25.03
C ALA A 546 -20.50 2.26 25.52
N SER A 547 -20.03 1.34 24.68
CA SER A 547 -19.87 -0.08 25.03
C SER A 547 -18.65 -0.39 25.90
N SER A 548 -17.64 0.49 25.92
CA SER A 548 -16.31 0.26 26.50
C SER A 548 -16.14 0.84 27.91
N LEU A 549 -17.23 1.00 28.68
CA LEU A 549 -17.25 1.68 30.00
C LEU A 549 -16.67 3.11 29.97
N GLY A 550 -16.68 3.76 28.80
CA GLY A 550 -16.13 5.10 28.63
C GLY A 550 -14.71 5.17 28.07
N ASP A 551 -14.09 4.06 27.66
CA ASP A 551 -12.83 4.12 26.89
C ASP A 551 -13.06 4.81 25.53
N ILE A 552 -12.55 6.03 25.41
CA ILE A 552 -12.52 6.84 24.18
C ILE A 552 -11.20 6.67 23.41
N GLU A 553 -10.18 6.03 23.97
CA GLU A 553 -8.82 5.99 23.43
C GLU A 553 -8.75 5.12 22.18
N THR A 554 -9.34 3.92 22.23
CA THR A 554 -9.44 3.04 21.07
C THR A 554 -10.23 3.69 19.92
N PRO A 555 -11.45 4.24 20.15
CA PRO A 555 -12.14 5.11 19.20
C PRO A 555 -11.27 6.25 18.63
N ARG A 556 -10.61 7.03 19.48
CA ARG A 556 -9.76 8.17 19.07
C ARG A 556 -8.64 7.75 18.13
N ARG A 557 -7.91 6.67 18.45
CA ARG A 557 -6.77 6.18 17.65
C ARG A 557 -7.23 5.72 16.25
N VAL A 558 -8.32 4.97 16.17
CA VAL A 558 -8.91 4.54 14.88
C VAL A 558 -9.40 5.74 14.05
N ALA A 559 -10.10 6.69 14.68
CA ALA A 559 -10.56 7.90 14.00
C ALA A 559 -9.39 8.76 13.48
N THR A 560 -8.35 8.92 14.29
CA THR A 560 -7.13 9.66 13.93
C THR A 560 -6.52 9.06 12.67
N PHE A 561 -6.24 7.75 12.66
CA PHE A 561 -5.72 7.05 11.50
C PHE A 561 -6.61 7.24 10.25
N ILE A 562 -7.93 7.02 10.36
CA ILE A 562 -8.85 7.16 9.22
C ILE A 562 -8.81 8.58 8.62
N LEU A 563 -8.73 9.61 9.47
CA LEU A 563 -8.80 11.01 9.05
C LEU A 563 -7.46 11.58 8.56
N SER A 564 -6.34 11.28 9.23
CA SER A 564 -5.04 11.93 9.01
C SER A 564 -4.09 11.16 8.09
N THR A 565 -4.28 9.84 7.90
CA THR A 565 -3.35 9.04 7.08
C THR A 565 -3.36 9.48 5.61
N PRO A 566 -2.19 9.74 5.00
CA PRO A 566 -2.08 10.03 3.57
C PRO A 566 -2.68 8.93 2.70
N ARG A 567 -3.30 9.34 1.60
CA ARG A 567 -4.12 8.50 0.72
C ARG A 567 -3.60 8.53 -0.71
N SER A 568 -3.99 7.52 -1.48
CA SER A 568 -3.80 7.55 -2.93
C SER A 568 -4.49 8.78 -3.56
N PRO A 569 -3.99 9.38 -4.66
CA PRO A 569 -4.64 10.52 -5.31
C PRO A 569 -6.10 10.29 -5.77
N ARG A 570 -6.55 9.03 -5.81
CA ARG A 570 -7.93 8.61 -6.09
C ARG A 570 -8.89 8.82 -4.92
N SER A 571 -8.35 8.77 -3.70
CA SER A 571 -9.11 8.66 -2.46
C SER A 571 -9.13 10.04 -1.76
N PRO A 572 -10.30 10.67 -1.62
CA PRO A 572 -10.37 12.06 -1.18
C PRO A 572 -9.89 12.21 0.28
N PRO A 573 -9.25 13.34 0.62
CA PRO A 573 -8.77 13.56 1.98
C PRO A 573 -9.94 13.69 2.94
N LEU A 574 -10.00 12.81 3.93
CA LEU A 574 -11.18 12.67 4.79
C LEU A 574 -11.25 13.73 5.90
N LEU A 575 -10.12 14.20 6.44
CA LEU A 575 -10.09 15.24 7.49
C LEU A 575 -10.82 16.54 7.09
N PRO A 576 -10.58 17.20 5.94
CA PRO A 576 -11.32 18.41 5.58
C PRO A 576 -12.81 18.16 5.36
N ILE A 577 -13.19 16.98 4.83
CA ILE A 577 -14.61 16.60 4.66
C ILE A 577 -15.26 16.40 6.03
N PHE A 578 -14.56 15.75 6.97
CA PHE A 578 -15.05 15.57 8.33
C PHE A 578 -15.26 16.91 9.02
N LEU A 579 -14.24 17.79 9.05
CA LEU A 579 -14.30 19.05 9.78
C LEU A 579 -15.31 20.06 9.22
N HIS A 580 -15.43 20.18 7.89
CA HIS A 580 -16.24 21.25 7.28
C HIS A 580 -17.59 20.78 6.69
N VAL A 581 -17.85 19.47 6.60
CA VAL A 581 -19.11 18.94 6.02
C VAL A 581 -19.86 18.02 7.00
N VAL A 582 -19.16 17.15 7.74
CA VAL A 582 -19.80 16.13 8.59
C VAL A 582 -19.94 16.58 10.05
N LEU A 583 -18.93 17.27 10.58
CA LEU A 583 -18.90 17.77 11.96
C LEU A 583 -19.98 18.84 12.26
N PRO A 584 -20.27 19.84 11.39
CA PRO A 584 -21.28 20.85 11.71
C PRO A 584 -22.71 20.27 11.89
N PRO A 585 -23.22 19.37 11.01
CA PRO A 585 -24.48 18.69 11.26
C PRO A 585 -24.50 17.83 12.53
N ILE A 586 -23.39 17.18 12.87
CA ILE A 586 -23.27 16.43 14.14
C ILE A 586 -23.43 17.38 15.32
N ILE A 587 -22.68 18.49 15.35
CA ILE A 587 -22.74 19.49 16.42
C ILE A 587 -24.16 20.05 16.58
N ALA A 588 -24.80 20.46 15.48
CA ALA A 588 -26.17 20.98 15.49
C ALA A 588 -27.19 19.95 16.04
N SER A 589 -27.00 18.65 15.79
CA SER A 589 -27.89 17.61 16.32
C SER A 589 -27.88 17.49 17.85
N PHE A 590 -26.82 17.95 18.51
CA PHE A 590 -26.71 17.95 19.99
C PHE A 590 -27.27 19.23 20.63
N ASP A 591 -27.48 20.33 19.90
CA ASP A 591 -28.02 21.58 20.47
C ASP A 591 -29.47 21.45 20.99
N HIS A 592 -30.20 20.43 20.54
CA HIS A 592 -31.55 20.12 21.02
C HIS A 592 -31.55 19.31 22.33
N ILE A 593 -30.38 18.84 22.80
CA ILE A 593 -30.25 18.03 24.02
C ILE A 593 -29.79 18.95 25.16
N PRO A 594 -30.59 19.16 26.22
CA PRO A 594 -30.28 20.15 27.27
C PRO A 594 -28.93 19.97 27.97
N GLN A 595 -28.43 18.74 28.03
CA GLN A 595 -27.09 18.39 28.47
C GLN A 595 -26.56 17.27 27.56
N PRO A 596 -25.72 17.57 26.55
CA PRO A 596 -25.12 16.52 25.72
C PRO A 596 -24.22 15.61 26.58
N PRO A 597 -24.17 14.28 26.31
CA PRO A 597 -23.36 13.36 27.11
C PRO A 597 -21.89 13.76 27.07
N ASP A 598 -21.26 13.96 28.24
CA ASP A 598 -19.88 14.46 28.35
C ASP A 598 -18.90 13.62 27.52
N ILE A 599 -19.05 12.30 27.53
CA ILE A 599 -18.27 11.36 26.73
C ILE A 599 -18.25 11.69 25.23
N VAL A 600 -19.36 12.17 24.66
CA VAL A 600 -19.44 12.54 23.23
C VAL A 600 -18.68 13.83 22.98
N VAL A 601 -18.79 14.81 23.88
CA VAL A 601 -18.03 16.07 23.82
C VAL A 601 -16.53 15.79 23.92
N THR A 602 -16.12 14.96 24.88
CA THR A 602 -14.73 14.56 25.12
C THR A 602 -14.16 13.77 23.94
N LEU A 603 -14.88 12.77 23.43
CA LEU A 603 -14.51 12.03 22.22
C LEU A 603 -14.35 12.95 21.00
N MET A 604 -15.29 13.88 20.79
CA MET A 604 -15.24 14.82 19.67
C MET A 604 -13.99 15.70 19.73
N CYS A 605 -13.71 16.30 20.90
CA CYS A 605 -12.51 17.13 21.10
C CYS A 605 -11.22 16.31 20.92
N ALA A 606 -11.21 15.07 21.43
CA ALA A 606 -10.06 14.18 21.34
C ALA A 606 -9.77 13.73 19.89
N VAL A 607 -10.81 13.41 19.11
CA VAL A 607 -10.68 13.08 17.68
C VAL A 607 -10.19 14.29 16.88
N ILE A 608 -10.79 15.47 17.07
CA ILE A 608 -10.39 16.70 16.37
C ILE A 608 -8.92 17.04 16.66
N SER A 609 -8.56 17.12 17.95
CA SER A 609 -7.20 17.48 18.39
C SER A 609 -6.16 16.48 17.88
N SER A 610 -6.44 15.18 18.02
CA SER A 610 -5.54 14.12 17.61
C SER A 610 -5.36 14.03 16.08
N ALA A 611 -6.45 14.14 15.31
CA ALA A 611 -6.41 14.06 13.85
C ALA A 611 -5.73 15.28 13.21
N LEU A 612 -6.00 16.49 13.72
CA LEU A 612 -5.28 17.70 13.28
C LEU A 612 -3.79 17.61 13.65
N THR A 613 -3.44 17.17 14.86
CA THR A 613 -2.03 17.05 15.28
C THR A 613 -1.28 16.00 14.45
N ALA A 614 -1.88 14.82 14.21
CA ALA A 614 -1.31 13.80 13.35
C ALA A 614 -1.09 14.31 11.91
N ALA A 615 -2.09 15.01 11.37
CA ALA A 615 -2.01 15.60 10.05
C ALA A 615 -0.90 16.67 9.94
N LEU A 616 -0.73 17.51 10.96
CA LEU A 616 0.31 18.55 11.01
C LEU A 616 1.72 17.93 11.00
N HIS A 617 1.97 16.93 11.85
CA HIS A 617 3.26 16.23 11.85
C HIS A 617 3.51 15.47 10.54
N THR A 618 2.45 15.00 9.87
CA THR A 618 2.54 14.37 8.54
C THR A 618 2.92 15.38 7.46
N GLU A 619 2.27 16.55 7.43
CA GLU A 619 2.62 17.68 6.54
C GLU A 619 4.10 18.08 6.72
N TRP A 620 4.56 18.19 7.98
CA TRP A 620 5.95 18.54 8.28
C TRP A 620 6.96 17.46 7.93
N ALA A 621 6.66 16.18 8.14
CA ALA A 621 7.61 15.10 7.85
C ALA A 621 7.76 14.87 6.34
N LEU A 622 6.68 15.01 5.58
CA LEU A 622 6.74 14.96 4.11
C LEU A 622 7.54 16.14 3.55
N LEU A 623 7.46 17.31 4.18
CA LEU A 623 8.30 18.45 3.82
C LEU A 623 9.78 18.24 4.21
N SER A 624 10.08 17.76 5.42
CA SER A 624 11.48 17.63 5.88
C SER A 624 12.21 16.43 5.27
N VAL A 625 11.53 15.30 5.06
CA VAL A 625 12.11 14.07 4.51
C VAL A 625 12.02 14.01 2.99
N CYS A 626 10.84 14.32 2.42
CA CYS A 626 10.60 14.15 0.98
C CYS A 626 10.76 15.44 0.15
N GLN A 627 10.91 16.61 0.80
CA GLN A 627 10.81 17.92 0.15
C GLN A 627 9.45 18.14 -0.56
N GLU A 628 8.42 17.40 -0.14
CA GLU A 628 7.08 17.44 -0.75
C GLU A 628 6.37 18.73 -0.32
N THR A 629 6.10 19.60 -1.30
CA THR A 629 5.42 20.89 -1.07
C THR A 629 3.90 20.80 -1.23
N ARG A 630 3.40 19.67 -1.76
CA ARG A 630 1.97 19.40 -1.94
C ARG A 630 1.32 19.04 -0.60
N TYR A 631 0.21 19.68 -0.28
CA TYR A 631 -0.66 19.26 0.82
C TYR A 631 -1.32 17.93 0.49
N VAL A 632 -0.87 16.84 1.10
CA VAL A 632 -1.45 15.49 0.90
C VAL A 632 -2.90 15.36 1.36
N LEU A 633 -3.36 16.27 2.24
CA LEU A 633 -4.77 16.39 2.63
C LEU A 633 -5.52 17.48 1.83
N GLY A 634 -4.95 17.97 0.72
CA GLY A 634 -5.52 18.98 -0.16
C GLY A 634 -5.45 20.43 0.36
N HIS A 635 -5.40 20.62 1.68
CA HIS A 635 -5.31 21.92 2.35
C HIS A 635 -4.25 21.89 3.44
N SER A 636 -3.66 23.04 3.78
CA SER A 636 -2.77 23.16 4.93
C SER A 636 -3.54 22.92 6.23
N VAL A 637 -2.97 22.10 7.11
CA VAL A 637 -3.62 21.69 8.36
C VAL A 637 -3.87 22.87 9.32
N VAL A 638 -2.96 23.84 9.37
CA VAL A 638 -3.14 25.09 10.13
C VAL A 638 -4.32 25.90 9.58
N GLY A 639 -4.51 25.90 8.26
CA GLY A 639 -5.66 26.52 7.60
C GLY A 639 -6.99 25.86 7.96
N MET A 640 -7.02 24.52 8.01
CA MET A 640 -8.19 23.74 8.47
C MET A 640 -8.52 24.04 9.93
N ALA A 641 -7.52 24.06 10.83
CA ALA A 641 -7.70 24.38 12.24
C ALA A 641 -8.26 25.80 12.46
N ARG A 642 -7.68 26.82 11.81
CA ARG A 642 -8.19 28.20 11.88
C ARG A 642 -9.66 28.29 11.43
N ARG A 643 -9.98 27.68 10.28
CA ARG A 643 -11.36 27.68 9.75
C ARG A 643 -12.32 26.96 10.71
N LEU A 644 -11.93 25.82 11.29
CA LEU A 644 -12.73 25.13 12.30
C LEU A 644 -13.01 26.02 13.52
N GLY A 645 -12.02 26.78 13.98
CA GLY A 645 -12.20 27.75 15.07
C GLY A 645 -13.27 28.81 14.74
N ALA A 646 -13.24 29.37 13.53
CA ALA A 646 -14.25 30.31 13.06
C ALA A 646 -15.64 29.66 12.91
N ASP A 647 -15.70 28.45 12.32
CA ASP A 647 -16.95 27.69 12.15
C ASP A 647 -17.62 27.42 13.52
N LEU A 648 -16.86 26.98 14.52
CA LEU A 648 -17.36 26.71 15.89
C LEU A 648 -17.83 27.96 16.64
N ARG A 649 -17.20 29.13 16.41
CA ARG A 649 -17.63 30.42 16.97
C ARG A 649 -18.94 30.92 16.35
N ASN A 650 -19.05 30.83 15.03
CA ASN A 650 -20.08 31.52 14.24
C ASN A 650 -21.42 30.78 14.15
N GLN A 651 -21.47 29.47 14.42
CA GLN A 651 -22.69 28.66 14.24
C GLN A 651 -23.84 28.97 15.20
N GLY A 652 -23.64 29.78 16.25
CA GLY A 652 -24.65 30.02 17.30
C GLY A 652 -24.93 28.81 18.21
N SER A 653 -24.36 27.66 17.87
CA SER A 653 -24.44 26.38 18.59
C SER A 653 -23.89 26.48 20.02
N THR A 654 -24.63 25.91 20.98
CA THR A 654 -24.16 25.76 22.36
C THR A 654 -23.09 24.67 22.43
N MET A 655 -23.33 23.54 21.74
CA MET A 655 -22.36 22.45 21.63
C MET A 655 -21.06 22.93 20.95
N GLY A 656 -21.16 23.72 19.88
CA GLY A 656 -20.00 24.31 19.18
C GLY A 656 -19.13 25.17 20.08
N ARG A 657 -19.75 25.98 20.96
CA ARG A 657 -19.03 26.78 21.97
C ARG A 657 -18.33 25.92 23.01
N VAL A 658 -18.95 24.83 23.49
CA VAL A 658 -18.32 23.90 24.44
C VAL A 658 -17.11 23.20 23.81
N VAL A 659 -17.25 22.73 22.56
CA VAL A 659 -16.15 22.11 21.81
C VAL A 659 -15.01 23.11 21.57
N PHE A 660 -15.33 24.33 21.16
CA PHE A 660 -14.36 25.42 21.03
C PHE A 660 -13.63 25.67 22.34
N GLN A 661 -14.36 25.87 23.45
CA GLN A 661 -13.76 26.11 24.77
C GLN A 661 -12.83 24.98 25.22
N ARG A 662 -13.21 23.71 25.02
CA ARG A 662 -12.35 22.56 25.36
C ARG A 662 -11.07 22.53 24.52
N LEU A 663 -11.16 22.69 23.20
CA LEU A 663 -10.00 22.76 22.31
C LEU A 663 -9.09 23.95 22.65
N SER A 664 -9.67 25.12 22.92
CA SER A 664 -8.95 26.34 23.37
C SER A 664 -8.30 26.20 24.74
N SER A 665 -8.82 25.33 25.62
CA SER A 665 -8.22 25.04 26.93
C SER A 665 -7.11 24.00 26.88
N SER A 666 -7.01 23.23 25.78
CA SER A 666 -5.98 22.21 25.60
C SER A 666 -4.66 22.87 25.20
N HIS A 667 -3.73 22.95 26.16
CA HIS A 667 -2.41 23.57 25.96
C HIS A 667 -1.64 22.98 24.77
N SER A 668 -1.68 21.66 24.59
CA SER A 668 -1.04 20.98 23.45
C SER A 668 -1.68 21.33 22.11
N PHE A 669 -3.01 21.41 22.04
CA PHE A 669 -3.72 21.81 20.83
C PHE A 669 -3.42 23.26 20.45
N VAL A 670 -3.50 24.20 21.41
CA VAL A 670 -3.19 25.62 21.15
C VAL A 670 -1.72 25.84 20.81
N THR A 671 -0.80 25.04 21.34
CA THR A 671 0.63 25.09 20.97
C THR A 671 0.84 24.68 19.51
N ASN A 672 0.15 23.65 19.03
CA ASN A 672 0.21 23.22 17.63
C ASN A 672 -0.58 24.13 16.68
N PHE A 673 -1.63 24.80 17.17
CA PHE A 673 -2.56 25.62 16.39
C PHE A 673 -2.81 26.99 17.04
N PRO A 674 -1.80 27.86 17.21
CA PRO A 674 -1.97 29.15 17.88
C PRO A 674 -2.99 30.05 17.15
N THR A 675 -3.08 29.94 15.83
CA THR A 675 -4.05 30.66 14.99
C THR A 675 -5.50 30.20 15.15
N PHE A 676 -5.79 29.17 15.94
CA PHE A 676 -7.15 28.81 16.35
C PHE A 676 -7.81 29.93 17.19
N MET A 677 -6.99 30.69 17.92
CA MET A 677 -7.41 31.71 18.89
C MET A 677 -7.34 33.16 18.37
N THR A 678 -6.59 33.43 17.30
CA THR A 678 -6.20 34.80 16.86
C THR A 678 -7.30 35.61 16.14
N GLU A 679 -8.57 35.29 16.36
CA GLU A 679 -9.73 36.08 15.90
C GLU A 679 -10.66 36.44 17.08
N MET A 680 -10.09 36.55 18.28
CA MET A 680 -10.66 37.27 19.42
C MET A 680 -10.12 38.70 19.45
#